data_AF-A0AAU9UGV7-F1
#
_entry.id   AF-A0AAU9UGV7-F1
#
_cell.length_a   1.000
_cell.length_b   1.000
_cell.length_c   1.000
_cell.angle_alpha   90.00
_cell.angle_beta   90.00
_cell.angle_gamma   90.00
#
_symmetry.space_group_name_H-M   'P 1'
#
loop_
_entity.id
_entity.type
_entity.pdbx_description
1 polymer ?
#
loop_
_entity_poly.entity_id
_entity_poly.type
_entity_poly.pdbx_seq_one_letter_code
_entity_poly.pdbx_strand_id
1 'polypeptide(L)'
;MGTTMRKKTQVSFVIRDEEERRHKNGVSSLQLDPIQGRLYSAGRDGIIRVWHTGGGTQDRYIQSMEHHTDWVNDIVLCCGGKNLISASSDTTVKVWNAPKGFCMSTLRTHKDYVRTLAYAKDKEQVASAGLDRAIFLWDVNTLTALTASNNTVTTSSLVGNKESIYSLAMNPPGTILVSGSTEKVLRVWDPRNCSRLMKLKGHSDNVKALVVSRDGSQCVSGSSDGTIKLWLLSQQRCVSTIRVHSEAVWALLATENFTHIISGGRDRLVIITELRNPDNFMIVCEETAPILKLCFTADQQGVWVATSHSDIRCWKLPPLNSLNSDMYNQNNYNTNNVYQTQPLHNIVGGKAIKHYTVLNDKRHILTKDTTNNVVLYDVLKASKVEELGEVDYEEELKKRFKMVYVPNWFNVDLKTGMLTIHLGQDETDCFSAWVSAKEAGLTTENDQKVNFGALLLQALLEHWNHPNRVNEAGQKVIGNNFFSVPLHTPLIFSEVGGRTLYRLQVGDAGGETEGNLLLETVPSWVVDVAIEMAAPKLNKLPFYLLPHSTCQSKQDRQKKDRLVANDFIQCRKVAEHVVEKIVGGGDVNGTNAGKSEESTNDSPEERVELLCCDQVLDPNMDLRTVRHFIWKSNVEFTLHYRVLKQ
;
A
#
# COMPACT_ATOMS: atom_id res chain seq x y z
N MET A 1 -20.51 -29.98 -0.21
CA MET A 1 -20.41 -28.66 0.44
C MET A 1 -19.00 -28.51 0.97
N GLY A 2 -18.10 -27.91 0.19
CA GLY A 2 -16.75 -27.64 0.65
C GLY A 2 -16.80 -26.46 1.61
N THR A 3 -16.31 -26.64 2.83
CA THR A 3 -15.99 -25.56 3.75
C THR A 3 -15.02 -24.63 3.04
N THR A 4 -15.51 -23.54 2.46
CA THR A 4 -14.67 -22.41 2.07
C THR A 4 -13.97 -21.95 3.33
N MET A 5 -12.69 -22.34 3.51
CA MET A 5 -11.83 -21.75 4.54
C MET A 5 -11.98 -20.24 4.41
N ARG A 6 -12.56 -19.61 5.43
CA ARG A 6 -12.68 -18.15 5.50
C ARG A 6 -11.26 -17.63 5.35
N LYS A 7 -11.00 -16.82 4.32
CA LYS A 7 -9.66 -16.29 4.09
C LYS A 7 -9.24 -15.49 5.33
N LYS A 8 -7.98 -15.61 5.73
CA LYS A 8 -7.41 -14.82 6.83
C LYS A 8 -7.67 -13.33 6.57
N THR A 9 -8.04 -12.61 7.61
CA THR A 9 -8.36 -11.17 7.55
C THR A 9 -7.28 -10.41 8.29
N GLN A 10 -6.77 -9.35 7.68
CA GLN A 10 -5.76 -8.47 8.25
C GLN A 10 -6.35 -7.09 8.53
N VAL A 11 -5.79 -6.42 9.54
CA VAL A 11 -6.11 -5.03 9.90
C VAL A 11 -4.98 -4.16 9.40
N SER A 12 -5.29 -3.06 8.73
CA SER A 12 -4.27 -2.15 8.21
C SER A 12 -4.63 -0.71 8.53
N PHE A 13 -3.62 0.13 8.71
CA PHE A 13 -3.82 1.57 8.87
C PHE A 13 -2.73 2.36 8.16
N VAL A 14 -3.00 3.63 7.87
CA VAL A 14 -2.08 4.51 7.13
C VAL A 14 -1.65 5.66 8.03
N ILE A 15 -0.34 5.83 8.22
CA ILE A 15 0.23 6.98 8.92
C ILE A 15 0.36 8.13 7.93
N ARG A 16 -0.46 9.17 8.10
CA ARG A 16 -0.56 10.34 7.22
C ARG A 16 -1.11 11.56 7.93
N ASP A 17 -1.03 12.71 7.26
CA ASP A 17 -1.74 13.91 7.68
C ASP A 17 -3.25 13.79 7.34
N GLU A 18 -4.09 14.59 7.98
CA GLU A 18 -5.55 14.60 7.77
C GLU A 18 -5.88 14.89 6.30
N GLU A 19 -5.38 16.02 5.78
CA GLU A 19 -5.54 16.40 4.38
C GLU A 19 -4.26 16.16 3.56
N GLU A 20 -4.33 15.22 2.62
CA GLU A 20 -3.25 14.99 1.66
C GLU A 20 -3.53 15.70 0.34
N ARG A 21 -3.29 17.03 0.30
CA ARG A 21 -3.65 17.87 -0.86
C ARG A 21 -2.87 17.55 -2.14
N ARG A 22 -1.70 16.93 -2.04
CA ARG A 22 -0.83 16.61 -3.18
C ARG A 22 -0.68 15.10 -3.33
N HIS A 23 -0.49 14.63 -4.56
CA HIS A 23 -0.26 13.21 -4.81
C HIS A 23 1.02 12.72 -4.11
N LYS A 24 0.94 11.65 -3.33
CA LYS A 24 2.10 11.03 -2.66
C LYS A 24 2.75 9.93 -3.48
N ASN A 25 2.26 9.65 -4.68
CA ASN A 25 2.87 8.73 -5.63
C ASN A 25 2.43 9.09 -7.07
N GLY A 26 2.90 8.34 -8.07
CA GLY A 26 2.59 8.60 -9.48
C GLY A 26 1.09 8.65 -9.80
N VAL A 27 0.73 9.29 -10.91
CA VAL A 27 -0.65 9.45 -11.36
C VAL A 27 -0.93 8.50 -12.51
N SER A 28 -1.91 7.59 -12.35
CA SER A 28 -2.18 6.54 -13.34
C SER A 28 -3.14 6.96 -14.44
N SER A 29 -4.05 7.90 -14.17
CA SER A 29 -5.06 8.34 -15.14
C SER A 29 -5.55 9.77 -14.87
N LEU A 30 -6.05 10.41 -15.91
CA LEU A 30 -6.51 11.80 -15.94
C LEU A 30 -7.84 11.88 -16.70
N GLN A 31 -8.77 12.72 -16.22
CA GLN A 31 -10.00 13.07 -16.92
C GLN A 31 -10.30 14.55 -16.75
N LEU A 32 -10.71 15.22 -17.83
CA LEU A 32 -11.06 16.64 -17.80
C LEU A 32 -12.58 16.82 -17.93
N ASP A 33 -13.15 17.64 -17.06
CA ASP A 33 -14.45 18.28 -17.27
C ASP A 33 -14.24 19.64 -17.96
N PRO A 34 -14.51 19.75 -19.27
CA PRO A 34 -14.34 21.01 -20.00
C PRO A 34 -15.39 22.06 -19.64
N ILE A 35 -16.54 21.66 -19.10
CA ILE A 35 -17.64 22.59 -18.77
C ILE A 35 -17.30 23.32 -17.46
N GLN A 36 -16.84 22.58 -16.46
CA GLN A 36 -16.51 23.14 -15.15
C GLN A 36 -15.04 23.56 -15.02
N GLY A 37 -14.18 23.25 -15.99
CA GLY A 37 -12.75 23.51 -15.90
C GLY A 37 -12.06 22.72 -14.78
N ARG A 38 -12.47 21.45 -14.60
CA ARG A 38 -11.96 20.57 -13.53
C ARG A 38 -11.15 19.42 -14.10
N LEU A 39 -9.94 19.21 -13.60
CA LEU A 39 -9.12 18.04 -13.89
C LEU A 39 -9.24 17.05 -12.75
N TYR A 40 -9.59 15.82 -13.05
CA TYR A 40 -9.59 14.69 -12.13
C TYR A 40 -8.32 13.88 -12.35
N SER A 41 -7.63 13.52 -11.28
CA SER A 41 -6.41 12.71 -11.33
C SER A 41 -6.50 11.49 -10.42
N ALA A 42 -6.19 10.32 -10.96
CA ALA A 42 -6.19 9.06 -10.26
C ALA A 42 -4.78 8.74 -9.75
N GLY A 43 -4.57 8.87 -8.44
CA GLY A 43 -3.28 8.64 -7.82
C GLY A 43 -3.00 7.17 -7.51
N ARG A 44 -1.72 6.77 -7.62
CA ARG A 44 -1.20 5.52 -7.04
C ARG A 44 -1.11 5.58 -5.52
N ASP A 45 -1.44 6.70 -4.90
CA ASP A 45 -1.62 6.85 -3.46
C ASP A 45 -3.01 6.41 -2.97
N GLY A 46 -3.88 5.94 -3.88
CA GLY A 46 -5.24 5.49 -3.56
C GLY A 46 -6.28 6.62 -3.49
N ILE A 47 -5.88 7.84 -3.85
CA ILE A 47 -6.71 9.04 -3.74
C ILE A 47 -6.95 9.62 -5.13
N ILE A 48 -8.21 9.95 -5.43
CA ILE A 48 -8.56 10.74 -6.61
C ILE A 48 -8.62 12.20 -6.19
N ARG A 49 -7.98 13.11 -6.93
CA ARG A 49 -8.00 14.55 -6.63
C ARG A 49 -8.63 15.33 -7.77
N VAL A 50 -9.22 16.46 -7.41
CA VAL A 50 -9.85 17.39 -8.34
C VAL A 50 -9.11 18.72 -8.31
N TRP A 51 -8.81 19.27 -9.48
CA TRP A 51 -8.01 20.47 -9.67
C TRP A 51 -8.72 21.48 -10.57
N HIS A 52 -8.52 22.77 -10.32
CA HIS A 52 -8.86 23.83 -11.27
C HIS A 52 -7.86 23.84 -12.43
N THR A 53 -8.37 23.96 -13.67
CA THR A 53 -7.53 24.08 -14.86
C THR A 53 -7.26 25.52 -15.30
N GLY A 54 -8.09 26.48 -14.87
CA GLY A 54 -7.93 27.91 -15.17
C GLY A 54 -6.68 28.53 -14.54
N GLY A 55 -6.05 29.48 -15.25
CA GLY A 55 -4.88 30.20 -14.79
C GLY A 55 -5.25 31.36 -13.87
N GLY A 56 -4.87 31.31 -12.59
CA GLY A 56 -5.03 32.45 -11.68
C GLY A 56 -4.81 32.15 -10.20
N THR A 57 -5.00 30.90 -9.76
CA THR A 57 -4.82 30.56 -8.34
C THR A 57 -3.47 29.87 -8.09
N GLN A 58 -2.76 30.34 -7.05
CA GLN A 58 -1.58 29.66 -6.49
C GLN A 58 -1.93 28.26 -5.95
N ASP A 59 -3.19 28.05 -5.53
CA ASP A 59 -3.71 26.74 -5.15
C ASP A 59 -4.76 26.25 -6.16
N ARG A 60 -4.45 25.16 -6.87
CA ARG A 60 -5.36 24.53 -7.84
C ARG A 60 -6.22 23.45 -7.20
N TYR A 61 -5.90 23.02 -5.98
CA TYR A 61 -6.59 21.93 -5.30
C TYR A 61 -8.05 22.30 -5.01
N ILE A 62 -8.98 21.36 -5.24
CA ILE A 62 -10.40 21.51 -4.92
C ILE A 62 -10.80 20.56 -3.80
N GLN A 63 -10.65 19.26 -4.04
CA GLN A 63 -11.06 18.21 -3.10
C GLN A 63 -10.35 16.89 -3.39
N SER A 64 -10.30 16.04 -2.37
CA SER A 64 -9.85 14.65 -2.42
C SER A 64 -11.04 13.71 -2.28
N MET A 65 -11.09 12.68 -3.12
CA MET A 65 -12.10 11.63 -3.10
C MET A 65 -11.44 10.35 -2.60
N GLU A 66 -11.65 10.05 -1.32
CA GLU A 66 -10.94 8.98 -0.61
C GLU A 66 -11.84 7.79 -0.31
N HIS A 67 -11.52 6.63 -0.86
CA HIS A 67 -12.17 5.37 -0.48
C HIS A 67 -11.37 4.15 -0.93
N HIS A 68 -10.63 4.24 -2.04
CA HIS A 68 -9.74 3.18 -2.48
C HIS A 68 -8.59 2.98 -1.47
N THR A 69 -8.12 1.74 -1.36
CA THR A 69 -7.05 1.33 -0.41
C THR A 69 -5.76 0.96 -1.13
N ASP A 70 -5.77 1.04 -2.46
CA ASP A 70 -4.67 0.72 -3.36
C ASP A 70 -4.74 1.63 -4.60
N TRP A 71 -3.80 1.48 -5.52
CA TRP A 71 -3.64 2.30 -6.71
C TRP A 71 -4.94 2.44 -7.49
N VAL A 72 -5.36 3.69 -7.73
CA VAL A 72 -6.41 3.97 -8.70
C VAL A 72 -5.78 3.92 -10.08
N ASN A 73 -6.13 2.91 -10.87
CA ASN A 73 -5.50 2.61 -12.15
C ASN A 73 -6.13 3.37 -13.31
N ASP A 74 -7.44 3.57 -13.28
CA ASP A 74 -8.15 4.32 -14.33
C ASP A 74 -9.39 5.01 -13.77
N ILE A 75 -9.77 6.11 -14.41
CA ILE A 75 -10.98 6.88 -14.10
C ILE A 75 -11.67 7.30 -15.39
N VAL A 76 -13.00 7.34 -15.36
CA VAL A 76 -13.87 7.78 -16.45
C VAL A 76 -14.87 8.78 -15.89
N LEU A 77 -14.94 9.95 -16.52
CA LEU A 77 -15.98 10.95 -16.23
C LEU A 77 -17.16 10.72 -17.19
N CYS A 78 -18.37 10.58 -16.64
CA CYS A 78 -19.58 10.24 -17.40
C CYS A 78 -20.76 11.16 -17.06
N CYS A 79 -21.87 11.02 -17.81
CA CYS A 79 -23.09 11.81 -17.67
C CYS A 79 -22.86 13.33 -17.68
N GLY A 80 -21.96 13.80 -18.55
CA GLY A 80 -21.62 15.22 -18.67
C GLY A 80 -20.94 15.82 -17.44
N GLY A 81 -20.11 15.04 -16.73
CA GLY A 81 -19.35 15.53 -15.57
C GLY A 81 -20.03 15.31 -14.22
N LYS A 82 -21.20 14.69 -14.19
CA LYS A 82 -21.95 14.45 -12.94
C LYS A 82 -21.41 13.26 -12.14
N ASN A 83 -20.92 12.24 -12.84
CA ASN A 83 -20.48 10.99 -12.22
C ASN A 83 -19.06 10.65 -12.65
N LEU A 84 -18.34 10.00 -11.75
CA LEU A 84 -17.02 9.43 -12.01
C LEU A 84 -17.07 7.94 -11.71
N ILE A 85 -16.43 7.13 -12.55
CA ILE A 85 -16.19 5.71 -12.28
C ILE A 85 -14.69 5.50 -12.18
N SER A 86 -14.25 4.77 -11.16
CA SER A 86 -12.84 4.47 -10.92
C SER A 86 -12.59 2.97 -10.82
N ALA A 87 -11.42 2.55 -11.30
CA ALA A 87 -10.92 1.18 -11.23
C ALA A 87 -9.64 1.15 -10.41
N SER A 88 -9.52 0.20 -9.48
CA SER A 88 -8.39 0.12 -8.55
C SER A 88 -7.76 -1.27 -8.43
N SER A 89 -6.51 -1.29 -7.97
CA SER A 89 -5.81 -2.48 -7.53
C SER A 89 -6.39 -3.09 -6.25
N ASP A 90 -7.31 -2.41 -5.55
CA ASP A 90 -8.06 -3.01 -4.43
C ASP A 90 -9.17 -4.00 -4.85
N THR A 91 -9.15 -4.40 -6.13
CA THR A 91 -10.10 -5.27 -6.83
C THR A 91 -11.51 -4.69 -6.99
N THR A 92 -11.72 -3.41 -6.71
CA THR A 92 -13.05 -2.78 -6.79
C THR A 92 -13.17 -1.77 -7.93
N VAL A 93 -14.40 -1.61 -8.40
CA VAL A 93 -14.82 -0.47 -9.21
C VAL A 93 -15.74 0.39 -8.35
N LYS A 94 -15.49 1.70 -8.28
CA LYS A 94 -16.31 2.62 -7.47
C LYS A 94 -17.01 3.63 -8.35
N VAL A 95 -18.23 3.98 -7.97
CA VAL A 95 -19.05 5.01 -8.60
C VAL A 95 -19.13 6.18 -7.66
N TRP A 96 -18.92 7.39 -8.19
CA TRP A 96 -18.80 8.59 -7.40
C TRP A 96 -19.70 9.69 -7.94
N ASN A 97 -20.16 10.54 -7.03
CA ASN A 97 -20.69 11.84 -7.38
C ASN A 97 -19.51 12.79 -7.62
N ALA A 98 -19.22 13.12 -8.89
CA ALA A 98 -18.01 13.86 -9.24
C ALA A 98 -18.01 15.32 -8.74
N PRO A 99 -19.15 16.05 -8.72
CA PRO A 99 -19.19 17.39 -8.15
C PRO A 99 -19.01 17.44 -6.63
N LYS A 100 -19.66 16.52 -5.89
CA LYS A 100 -19.64 16.50 -4.41
C LYS A 100 -18.50 15.68 -3.81
N GLY A 101 -17.83 14.84 -4.60
CA GLY A 101 -16.60 14.15 -4.21
C GLY A 101 -16.78 12.90 -3.34
N PHE A 102 -17.98 12.33 -3.19
CA PHE A 102 -18.22 11.13 -2.37
C PHE A 102 -18.50 9.87 -3.19
N CYS A 103 -18.17 8.71 -2.61
CA CYS A 103 -18.41 7.40 -3.20
C CYS A 103 -19.87 6.99 -2.99
N MET A 104 -20.58 6.68 -4.07
CA MET A 104 -21.99 6.23 -4.04
C MET A 104 -22.10 4.72 -3.90
N SER A 105 -21.30 3.96 -4.66
CA SER A 105 -21.37 2.50 -4.66
C SER A 105 -20.02 1.85 -4.95
N THR A 106 -19.84 0.62 -4.45
CA THR A 106 -18.63 -0.18 -4.64
C THR A 106 -19.01 -1.52 -5.28
N LEU A 107 -18.56 -1.74 -6.50
CA LEU A 107 -18.75 -2.96 -7.27
C LEU A 107 -17.60 -3.92 -6.98
N ARG A 108 -17.92 -5.08 -6.40
CA ARG A 108 -16.95 -6.09 -5.93
C ARG A 108 -16.96 -7.36 -6.80
N THR A 109 -17.12 -7.20 -8.11
CA THR A 109 -17.25 -8.33 -9.06
C THR A 109 -15.92 -8.85 -9.56
N HIS A 110 -14.93 -7.98 -9.71
CA HIS A 110 -13.57 -8.36 -10.09
C HIS A 110 -12.87 -9.13 -8.98
N LYS A 111 -12.03 -10.09 -9.38
CA LYS A 111 -11.32 -10.99 -8.45
C LYS A 111 -9.84 -10.66 -8.25
N ASP A 112 -9.34 -9.71 -9.04
CA ASP A 112 -7.95 -9.27 -9.09
C ASP A 112 -7.94 -7.78 -9.50
N TYR A 113 -6.76 -7.17 -9.66
CA TYR A 113 -6.61 -5.74 -9.89
C TYR A 113 -7.35 -5.27 -11.14
N VAL A 114 -8.21 -4.28 -10.98
CA VAL A 114 -8.92 -3.65 -12.10
C VAL A 114 -8.00 -2.61 -12.71
N ARG A 115 -7.60 -2.82 -13.98
CA ARG A 115 -6.52 -2.06 -14.61
C ARG A 115 -7.01 -0.91 -15.48
N THR A 116 -8.19 -1.03 -16.08
CA THR A 116 -8.63 -0.12 -17.14
C THR A 116 -10.15 -0.04 -17.21
N LEU A 117 -10.63 1.11 -17.66
CA LEU A 117 -12.03 1.39 -17.96
C LEU A 117 -12.17 1.81 -19.42
N ALA A 118 -13.33 1.55 -20.02
CA ALA A 118 -13.72 2.10 -21.32
C ALA A 118 -15.15 2.66 -21.25
N TYR A 119 -15.44 3.66 -22.08
CA TYR A 119 -16.70 4.40 -21.98
C TYR A 119 -17.32 4.66 -23.36
N ALA A 120 -18.61 4.36 -23.48
CA ALA A 120 -19.45 4.72 -24.61
C ALA A 120 -20.34 5.89 -24.20
N LYS A 121 -19.95 7.09 -24.62
CA LYS A 121 -20.61 8.35 -24.26
C LYS A 121 -22.09 8.37 -24.67
N ASP A 122 -22.43 7.91 -25.87
CA ASP A 122 -23.80 8.07 -26.41
C ASP A 122 -24.81 7.14 -25.72
N LYS A 123 -24.33 6.08 -25.06
CA LYS A 123 -25.15 5.11 -24.32
C LYS A 123 -25.02 5.21 -22.80
N GLU A 124 -24.11 6.04 -22.32
CA GLU A 124 -23.73 6.08 -20.91
C GLU A 124 -23.39 4.68 -20.36
N GLN A 125 -22.59 3.92 -21.12
CA GLN A 125 -22.16 2.58 -20.75
C GLN A 125 -20.66 2.56 -20.45
N VAL A 126 -20.26 1.94 -19.34
CA VAL A 126 -18.85 1.75 -18.96
C VAL A 126 -18.50 0.27 -18.94
N ALA A 127 -17.29 -0.05 -19.37
CA ALA A 127 -16.71 -1.38 -19.27
C ALA A 127 -15.50 -1.35 -18.33
N SER A 128 -15.33 -2.38 -17.51
CA SER A 128 -14.18 -2.53 -16.61
C SER A 128 -13.46 -3.85 -16.89
N ALA A 129 -12.13 -3.81 -16.86
CA ALA A 129 -11.29 -4.98 -17.09
C ALA A 129 -10.02 -4.97 -16.25
N GLY A 130 -9.48 -6.15 -15.96
CA GLY A 130 -8.34 -6.29 -15.07
C GLY A 130 -7.52 -7.56 -15.25
N LEU A 131 -6.73 -7.86 -14.23
CA LEU A 131 -5.85 -9.04 -14.20
C LEU A 131 -6.61 -10.35 -14.07
N ASP A 132 -7.88 -10.31 -13.62
CA ASP A 132 -8.79 -11.44 -13.53
C ASP A 132 -9.32 -11.93 -14.89
N ARG A 133 -8.89 -11.27 -15.99
CA ARG A 133 -9.19 -11.61 -17.39
C ARG A 133 -10.67 -11.42 -17.75
N ALA A 134 -11.47 -10.91 -16.83
CA ALA A 134 -12.87 -10.62 -17.03
C ALA A 134 -13.05 -9.19 -17.55
N ILE A 135 -14.11 -9.01 -18.34
CA ILE A 135 -14.60 -7.69 -18.72
C ILE A 135 -16.06 -7.63 -18.28
N PHE A 136 -16.42 -6.64 -17.50
CA PHE A 136 -17.81 -6.38 -17.10
C PHE A 136 -18.32 -5.12 -17.78
N LEU A 137 -19.58 -5.14 -18.21
CA LEU A 137 -20.29 -3.99 -18.76
C LEU A 137 -21.30 -3.48 -17.73
N TRP A 138 -21.38 -2.16 -17.64
CA TRP A 138 -22.19 -1.45 -16.67
C TRP A 138 -22.94 -0.32 -17.34
N ASP A 139 -24.25 -0.24 -17.11
CA ASP A 139 -25.03 0.95 -17.42
C ASP A 139 -24.87 1.95 -16.28
N VAL A 140 -24.33 3.14 -16.58
CA VAL A 140 -24.09 4.19 -15.59
C VAL A 140 -25.40 4.65 -14.97
N ASN A 141 -26.49 4.70 -15.73
CA ASN A 141 -27.78 5.13 -15.20
C ASN A 141 -28.30 4.16 -14.14
N THR A 142 -28.20 2.84 -14.39
CA THR A 142 -28.51 1.81 -13.40
C THR A 142 -27.63 1.93 -12.16
N LEU A 143 -26.32 2.13 -12.34
CA LEU A 143 -25.37 2.27 -11.23
C LEU A 143 -25.66 3.49 -10.34
N THR A 144 -26.06 4.61 -10.93
CA THR A 144 -26.36 5.84 -10.20
C THR A 144 -27.74 5.82 -9.53
N ALA A 145 -28.63 4.94 -9.98
CA ALA A 145 -29.96 4.72 -9.40
C ALA A 145 -29.97 3.68 -8.27
N LEU A 146 -28.80 3.13 -7.90
CA LEU A 146 -28.70 2.19 -6.77
C LEU A 146 -29.03 2.90 -5.46
N THR A 147 -29.89 2.28 -4.66
CA THR A 147 -30.31 2.74 -3.34
C THR A 147 -30.24 1.58 -2.35
N ALA A 148 -30.45 1.85 -1.05
CA ALA A 148 -30.54 0.79 -0.03
C ALA A 148 -31.62 -0.27 -0.37
N SER A 149 -32.70 0.13 -1.06
CA SER A 149 -33.78 -0.78 -1.48
C SER A 149 -33.54 -1.45 -2.84
N ASN A 150 -32.65 -0.91 -3.68
CA ASN A 150 -32.29 -1.48 -4.98
C ASN A 150 -30.76 -1.62 -5.09
N ASN A 151 -30.23 -2.70 -4.53
CA ASN A 151 -28.79 -2.98 -4.43
C ASN A 151 -28.33 -4.09 -5.41
N THR A 152 -29.19 -4.54 -6.31
CA THR A 152 -28.87 -5.59 -7.27
C THR A 152 -28.40 -5.00 -8.60
N VAL A 153 -27.24 -5.43 -9.09
CA VAL A 153 -26.70 -5.03 -10.40
C VAL A 153 -26.57 -6.27 -11.26
N THR A 154 -27.21 -6.27 -12.42
CA THR A 154 -27.02 -7.32 -13.43
C THR A 154 -25.69 -7.09 -14.14
N THR A 155 -24.82 -8.09 -14.11
CA THR A 155 -23.50 -8.01 -14.75
C THR A 155 -23.53 -8.70 -16.10
N SER A 156 -23.28 -7.97 -17.18
CA SER A 156 -22.93 -8.60 -18.47
C SER A 156 -21.42 -8.78 -18.53
N SER A 157 -20.95 -9.99 -18.82
CA SER A 157 -19.52 -10.28 -18.92
C SER A 157 -19.11 -10.71 -20.32
N LEU A 158 -17.97 -10.17 -20.80
CA LEU A 158 -17.39 -10.58 -22.08
C LEU A 158 -16.32 -11.63 -21.83
N VAL A 159 -16.66 -12.88 -22.16
CA VAL A 159 -15.72 -14.00 -22.01
C VAL A 159 -14.83 -14.09 -23.24
N GLY A 160 -13.55 -14.37 -23.05
CA GLY A 160 -12.68 -14.84 -24.14
C GLY A 160 -11.19 -14.57 -23.94
N ASN A 161 -10.82 -13.55 -23.17
CA ASN A 161 -9.41 -13.24 -22.90
C ASN A 161 -8.74 -14.42 -22.19
N LYS A 162 -7.54 -14.79 -22.67
CA LYS A 162 -6.76 -15.88 -22.06
C LYS A 162 -5.82 -15.37 -20.97
N GLU A 163 -5.43 -14.12 -21.08
CA GLU A 163 -4.41 -13.48 -20.25
C GLU A 163 -4.91 -12.16 -19.64
N SER A 164 -4.13 -11.61 -18.71
CA SER A 164 -4.44 -10.37 -17.99
C SER A 164 -4.62 -9.17 -18.91
N ILE A 165 -5.67 -8.38 -18.68
CA ILE A 165 -6.06 -7.25 -19.52
C ILE A 165 -5.44 -5.96 -18.97
N TYR A 166 -4.80 -5.16 -19.83
CA TYR A 166 -4.11 -3.93 -19.47
C TYR A 166 -4.72 -2.68 -20.09
N SER A 167 -5.44 -2.82 -21.21
CA SER A 167 -6.09 -1.70 -21.89
C SER A 167 -7.45 -2.09 -22.43
N LEU A 168 -8.37 -1.13 -22.44
CA LEU A 168 -9.73 -1.27 -22.92
C LEU A 168 -10.12 0.02 -23.62
N ALA A 169 -10.82 -0.09 -24.75
CA ALA A 169 -11.37 1.05 -25.45
C ALA A 169 -12.74 0.71 -26.05
N MET A 170 -13.63 1.69 -26.08
CA MET A 170 -14.97 1.57 -26.63
C MET A 170 -15.26 2.81 -27.48
N ASN A 171 -15.99 2.65 -28.58
CA ASN A 171 -16.39 3.80 -29.38
C ASN A 171 -17.58 4.54 -28.72
N PRO A 172 -17.78 5.85 -28.99
CA PRO A 172 -18.85 6.62 -28.37
C PRO A 172 -20.27 6.05 -28.58
N PRO A 173 -20.64 5.49 -29.77
CA PRO A 173 -21.91 4.80 -29.96
C PRO A 173 -22.07 3.46 -29.20
N GLY A 174 -20.99 2.91 -28.63
CA GLY A 174 -20.99 1.62 -27.94
C GLY A 174 -21.40 0.46 -28.85
N THR A 175 -20.78 0.37 -30.03
CA THR A 175 -20.94 -0.75 -30.98
C THR A 175 -19.71 -1.64 -31.06
N ILE A 176 -18.55 -1.14 -30.64
CA ILE A 176 -17.27 -1.84 -30.66
C ILE A 176 -16.56 -1.64 -29.32
N LEU A 177 -16.12 -2.75 -28.72
CA LEU A 177 -15.22 -2.76 -27.59
C LEU A 177 -13.96 -3.57 -27.95
N VAL A 178 -12.79 -3.00 -27.68
CA VAL A 178 -11.48 -3.61 -27.95
C VAL A 178 -10.72 -3.78 -26.64
N SER A 179 -10.13 -4.96 -26.41
CA SER A 179 -9.22 -5.20 -25.28
C SER A 179 -7.79 -5.46 -25.76
N GLY A 180 -6.84 -4.98 -24.95
CA GLY A 180 -5.41 -5.23 -25.07
C GLY A 180 -4.89 -5.95 -23.82
N SER A 181 -4.10 -6.99 -24.03
CA SER A 181 -3.64 -7.88 -22.97
C SER A 181 -2.21 -8.36 -23.22
N THR A 182 -1.66 -9.08 -22.26
CA THR A 182 -0.40 -9.82 -22.42
C THR A 182 -0.52 -11.01 -23.41
N GLU A 183 -1.72 -11.31 -23.94
CA GLU A 183 -1.92 -12.23 -25.07
C GLU A 183 -1.32 -11.67 -26.37
N LYS A 184 -0.94 -10.37 -26.41
CA LYS A 184 -0.36 -9.67 -27.59
C LYS A 184 -1.32 -9.54 -28.78
N VAL A 185 -2.56 -9.99 -28.59
CA VAL A 185 -3.64 -9.99 -29.56
C VAL A 185 -4.72 -9.04 -29.06
N LEU A 186 -5.24 -8.22 -29.96
CA LEU A 186 -6.42 -7.40 -29.68
C LEU A 186 -7.66 -8.24 -29.90
N ARG A 187 -8.57 -8.22 -28.96
CA ARG A 187 -9.87 -8.88 -29.10
C ARG A 187 -10.95 -7.83 -29.19
N VAL A 188 -11.93 -8.09 -30.05
CA VAL A 188 -12.98 -7.14 -30.37
C VAL A 188 -14.34 -7.80 -30.16
N TRP A 189 -15.25 -7.08 -29.51
CA TRP A 189 -16.62 -7.52 -29.22
C TRP A 189 -17.62 -6.44 -29.63
N ASP A 190 -18.85 -6.89 -29.86
CA ASP A 190 -20.02 -6.02 -29.83
C ASP A 190 -20.60 -6.03 -28.40
N PRO A 191 -20.54 -4.91 -27.66
CA PRO A 191 -21.01 -4.87 -26.28
C PRO A 191 -22.54 -5.00 -26.14
N ARG A 192 -23.31 -4.85 -27.24
CA ARG A 192 -24.79 -4.91 -27.20
C ARG A 192 -25.31 -6.34 -27.02
N ASN A 193 -24.69 -7.29 -27.69
CA ASN A 193 -25.08 -8.70 -27.70
C ASN A 193 -24.00 -9.60 -27.10
N CYS A 194 -22.93 -9.01 -26.55
CA CYS A 194 -21.78 -9.72 -25.99
C CYS A 194 -21.09 -10.69 -26.96
N SER A 195 -21.24 -10.48 -28.28
CA SER A 195 -20.67 -11.36 -29.29
C SER A 195 -19.20 -11.00 -29.59
N ARG A 196 -18.41 -12.03 -29.88
CA ARG A 196 -17.01 -11.87 -30.32
C ARG A 196 -17.00 -11.56 -31.81
N LEU A 197 -16.36 -10.46 -32.22
CA LEU A 197 -16.30 -10.05 -33.62
C LEU A 197 -15.03 -10.56 -34.29
N MET A 198 -13.85 -10.25 -33.74
CA MET A 198 -12.58 -10.54 -34.40
C MET A 198 -11.41 -10.59 -33.41
N LYS A 199 -10.26 -11.09 -33.90
CA LYS A 199 -8.97 -11.11 -33.21
C LYS A 199 -7.91 -10.50 -34.12
N LEU A 200 -7.27 -9.42 -33.67
CA LEU A 200 -6.24 -8.75 -34.45
C LEU A 200 -4.87 -9.13 -33.92
N LYS A 201 -4.11 -9.87 -34.73
CA LYS A 201 -2.75 -10.30 -34.40
C LYS A 201 -1.74 -9.37 -35.06
N GLY A 202 -0.68 -9.01 -34.35
CA GLY A 202 0.44 -8.29 -34.95
C GLY A 202 1.39 -7.60 -33.96
N HIS A 203 0.98 -7.37 -32.71
CA HIS A 203 1.91 -6.93 -31.66
C HIS A 203 2.77 -8.10 -31.16
N SER A 204 3.98 -7.79 -30.69
CA SER A 204 4.93 -8.77 -30.15
C SER A 204 5.03 -8.74 -28.62
N ASP A 205 4.35 -7.78 -27.97
CA ASP A 205 4.31 -7.64 -26.52
C ASP A 205 2.94 -7.09 -26.03
N ASN A 206 2.83 -6.80 -24.73
CA ASN A 206 1.63 -6.35 -24.04
C ASN A 206 1.11 -5.01 -24.57
N VAL A 207 -0.18 -4.96 -24.88
CA VAL A 207 -0.87 -3.75 -25.35
C VAL A 207 -1.42 -2.96 -24.17
N LYS A 208 -0.88 -1.75 -23.96
CA LYS A 208 -1.19 -0.89 -22.80
C LYS A 208 -2.03 0.34 -23.13
N ALA A 209 -2.15 0.72 -24.39
CA ALA A 209 -2.99 1.84 -24.81
C ALA A 209 -3.85 1.47 -26.01
N LEU A 210 -5.10 1.90 -26.00
CA LEU A 210 -6.06 1.70 -27.09
C LEU A 210 -6.90 2.94 -27.29
N VAL A 211 -7.14 3.28 -28.56
CA VAL A 211 -8.08 4.30 -28.97
C VAL A 211 -8.88 3.78 -30.15
N VAL A 212 -10.19 4.04 -30.18
CA VAL A 212 -11.10 3.63 -31.25
C VAL A 212 -11.72 4.88 -31.87
N SER A 213 -11.84 4.89 -33.19
CA SER A 213 -12.49 5.98 -33.91
C SER A 213 -13.99 6.07 -33.58
N ARG A 214 -14.60 7.24 -33.76
CA ARG A 214 -16.01 7.45 -33.40
C ARG A 214 -16.97 6.49 -34.10
N ASP A 215 -16.72 6.24 -35.39
CA ASP A 215 -17.47 5.31 -36.23
C ASP A 215 -17.20 3.82 -35.92
N GLY A 216 -16.14 3.52 -35.14
CA GLY A 216 -15.72 2.15 -34.88
C GLY A 216 -15.13 1.43 -36.11
N SER A 217 -14.65 2.17 -37.12
CA SER A 217 -14.00 1.57 -38.29
C SER A 217 -12.50 1.36 -38.10
N GLN A 218 -11.86 2.19 -37.27
CA GLN A 218 -10.42 2.19 -37.02
C GLN A 218 -10.11 2.06 -35.53
N CYS A 219 -8.98 1.41 -35.24
CA CYS A 219 -8.41 1.32 -33.90
C CYS A 219 -6.91 1.61 -33.96
N VAL A 220 -6.40 2.37 -32.99
CA VAL A 220 -4.97 2.58 -32.79
C VAL A 220 -4.58 1.91 -31.47
N SER A 221 -3.49 1.15 -31.49
CA SER A 221 -2.97 0.46 -30.31
C SER A 221 -1.50 0.77 -30.06
N GLY A 222 -1.15 0.99 -28.80
CA GLY A 222 0.20 1.24 -28.31
C GLY A 222 0.65 0.08 -27.42
N SER A 223 1.84 -0.44 -27.72
CA SER A 223 2.34 -1.68 -27.13
C SER A 223 3.68 -1.51 -26.45
N SER A 224 3.97 -2.45 -25.56
CA SER A 224 5.26 -2.56 -24.88
C SER A 224 6.40 -2.97 -25.83
N ASP A 225 6.07 -3.37 -27.06
CA ASP A 225 7.03 -3.61 -28.15
C ASP A 225 7.59 -2.32 -28.79
N GLY A 226 7.16 -1.15 -28.31
CA GLY A 226 7.59 0.16 -28.81
C GLY A 226 6.91 0.60 -30.11
N THR A 227 5.97 -0.20 -30.63
CA THR A 227 5.24 0.14 -31.85
C THR A 227 3.84 0.65 -31.56
N ILE A 228 3.38 1.54 -32.43
CA ILE A 228 1.98 1.97 -32.51
C ILE A 228 1.41 1.37 -33.80
N LYS A 229 0.25 0.72 -33.73
CA LYS A 229 -0.39 0.08 -34.89
C LYS A 229 -1.75 0.68 -35.16
N LEU A 230 -2.00 0.96 -36.44
CA LEU A 230 -3.31 1.34 -36.96
C LEU A 230 -3.99 0.10 -37.56
N TRP A 231 -5.22 -0.15 -37.12
CA TRP A 231 -6.04 -1.29 -37.51
C TRP A 231 -7.30 -0.81 -38.21
N LEU A 232 -7.63 -1.46 -39.32
CA LEU A 232 -8.93 -1.27 -39.96
C LEU A 232 -9.81 -2.46 -39.61
N LEU A 233 -10.88 -2.21 -38.86
CA LEU A 233 -11.73 -3.24 -38.28
C LEU A 233 -12.56 -3.97 -39.35
N SER A 234 -12.92 -3.29 -40.45
CA SER A 234 -13.60 -3.90 -41.59
C SER A 234 -12.73 -4.93 -42.33
N GLN A 235 -11.42 -4.69 -42.42
CA GLN A 235 -10.46 -5.59 -43.06
C GLN A 235 -9.78 -6.57 -42.09
N GLN A 236 -10.04 -6.43 -40.78
CA GLN A 236 -9.48 -7.26 -39.72
C GLN A 236 -7.94 -7.37 -39.74
N ARG A 237 -7.25 -6.31 -40.18
CA ARG A 237 -5.78 -6.32 -40.33
C ARG A 237 -5.14 -5.01 -39.90
N CYS A 238 -3.84 -5.09 -39.61
CA CYS A 238 -2.99 -3.92 -39.42
C CYS A 238 -2.71 -3.26 -40.77
N VAL A 239 -2.95 -1.95 -40.87
CA VAL A 239 -2.71 -1.15 -42.07
C VAL A 239 -1.37 -0.44 -42.00
N SER A 240 -1.00 0.09 -40.83
CA SER A 240 0.25 0.82 -40.62
C SER A 240 0.88 0.46 -39.28
N THR A 241 2.22 0.44 -39.24
CA THR A 241 3.02 0.27 -38.02
C THR A 241 3.98 1.44 -37.90
N ILE A 242 3.79 2.25 -36.87
CA ILE A 242 4.51 3.49 -36.58
C ILE A 242 5.57 3.18 -35.51
N ARG A 243 6.81 3.62 -35.72
CA ARG A 243 7.98 3.37 -34.85
C ARG A 243 8.70 4.65 -34.46
N VAL A 244 7.99 5.49 -33.71
CA VAL A 244 8.50 6.79 -33.23
C VAL A 244 9.13 6.72 -31.84
N HIS A 245 8.82 5.69 -31.04
CA HIS A 245 9.36 5.49 -29.69
C HIS A 245 10.49 4.45 -29.69
N SER A 246 11.50 4.66 -28.85
CA SER A 246 12.61 3.71 -28.64
C SER A 246 12.25 2.62 -27.62
N GLU A 247 11.28 2.88 -26.75
CA GLU A 247 10.81 1.96 -25.72
C GLU A 247 9.27 1.80 -25.75
N ALA A 248 8.74 1.07 -24.78
CA ALA A 248 7.34 0.73 -24.64
C ALA A 248 6.39 1.96 -24.64
N VAL A 249 5.32 1.91 -25.43
CA VAL A 249 4.26 2.93 -25.50
C VAL A 249 3.12 2.58 -24.55
N TRP A 250 2.79 3.48 -23.63
CA TRP A 250 1.83 3.22 -22.55
C TRP A 250 0.59 4.10 -22.58
N ALA A 251 0.66 5.27 -23.23
CA ALA A 251 -0.45 6.21 -23.35
C ALA A 251 -0.66 6.62 -24.81
N LEU A 252 -1.93 6.74 -25.19
CA LEU A 252 -2.35 7.24 -26.50
C LEU A 252 -3.53 8.18 -26.34
N LEU A 253 -3.56 9.22 -27.17
CA LEU A 253 -4.72 10.07 -27.43
C LEU A 253 -4.87 10.25 -28.93
N ALA A 254 -6.10 10.33 -29.42
CA ALA A 254 -6.38 10.72 -30.79
C ALA A 254 -7.17 12.02 -30.81
N THR A 255 -6.94 12.83 -31.83
CA THR A 255 -7.77 14.02 -32.10
C THR A 255 -9.19 13.61 -32.50
N GLU A 256 -10.17 14.51 -32.36
CA GLU A 256 -11.59 14.21 -32.67
C GLU A 256 -11.81 13.74 -34.11
N ASN A 257 -11.05 14.30 -35.06
CA ASN A 257 -11.09 13.93 -36.47
C ASN A 257 -10.29 12.65 -36.80
N PHE A 258 -9.65 12.04 -35.80
CA PHE A 258 -8.84 10.82 -35.93
C PHE A 258 -7.75 10.92 -37.02
N THR A 259 -7.13 12.09 -37.13
CA THR A 259 -6.04 12.35 -38.11
C THR A 259 -4.66 12.31 -37.46
N HIS A 260 -4.56 12.72 -36.19
CA HIS A 260 -3.32 12.76 -35.44
C HIS A 260 -3.48 11.96 -34.16
N ILE A 261 -2.36 11.41 -33.72
CA ILE A 261 -2.24 10.74 -32.42
C ILE A 261 -1.16 11.40 -31.60
N ILE A 262 -1.37 11.42 -30.29
CA ILE A 262 -0.34 11.80 -29.31
C ILE A 262 -0.01 10.54 -28.52
N SER A 263 1.27 10.19 -28.48
CA SER A 263 1.78 9.02 -27.82
C SER A 263 2.82 9.36 -26.77
N GLY A 264 2.87 8.53 -25.73
CA GLY A 264 3.87 8.63 -24.68
C GLY A 264 4.07 7.29 -23.97
N GLY A 265 5.24 7.11 -23.38
CA GLY A 265 5.57 5.85 -22.74
C GLY A 265 6.81 5.89 -21.86
N ARG A 266 7.57 4.79 -21.91
CA ARG A 266 8.70 4.54 -21.03
C ARG A 266 9.92 5.42 -21.35
N ASP A 267 10.09 5.79 -22.61
CA ASP A 267 11.14 6.69 -23.11
C ASP A 267 10.95 8.16 -22.70
N ARG A 268 9.82 8.49 -22.03
CA ARG A 268 9.47 9.82 -21.49
C ARG A 268 9.18 10.88 -22.55
N LEU A 269 9.15 10.52 -23.82
CA LEU A 269 8.84 11.46 -24.90
C LEU A 269 7.34 11.55 -25.11
N VAL A 270 6.83 12.77 -25.29
CA VAL A 270 5.48 13.02 -25.82
C VAL A 270 5.63 13.35 -27.31
N ILE A 271 5.06 12.52 -28.18
CA ILE A 271 5.19 12.66 -29.63
C ILE A 271 3.80 12.82 -30.23
N ILE A 272 3.64 13.77 -31.15
CA ILE A 272 2.46 13.88 -32.00
C ILE A 272 2.80 13.34 -33.39
N THR A 273 1.95 12.48 -33.95
CA THR A 273 2.18 11.81 -35.24
C THR A 273 0.92 11.87 -36.11
N GLU A 274 1.09 12.17 -37.39
CA GLU A 274 0.02 12.08 -38.38
C GLU A 274 -0.24 10.62 -38.78
N LEU A 275 -1.50 10.17 -38.73
CA LEU A 275 -1.85 8.78 -39.04
C LEU A 275 -1.76 8.44 -40.53
N ARG A 276 -1.96 9.43 -41.42
CA ARG A 276 -1.90 9.24 -42.88
C ARG A 276 -0.47 9.11 -43.38
N ASN A 277 0.43 9.91 -42.81
CA ASN A 277 1.86 9.88 -43.11
C ASN A 277 2.67 9.77 -41.82
N PRO A 278 3.04 8.56 -41.38
CA PRO A 278 3.78 8.35 -40.13
C PRO A 278 5.15 9.04 -40.06
N ASP A 279 5.72 9.42 -41.20
CA ASP A 279 6.98 10.17 -41.25
C ASP A 279 6.80 11.61 -40.74
N ASN A 280 5.58 12.13 -40.76
CA ASN A 280 5.22 13.43 -40.19
C ASN A 280 4.94 13.27 -38.68
N PHE A 281 5.98 13.43 -37.86
CA PHE A 281 5.86 13.46 -36.41
C PHE A 281 6.71 14.56 -35.78
N MET A 282 6.36 14.98 -34.56
CA MET A 282 7.09 16.01 -33.82
C MET A 282 7.14 15.66 -32.34
N ILE A 283 8.29 15.90 -31.72
CA ILE A 283 8.49 15.70 -30.27
C ILE A 283 7.99 16.96 -29.55
N VAL A 284 6.94 16.80 -28.75
CA VAL A 284 6.30 17.90 -28.00
C VAL A 284 7.16 18.28 -26.80
N CYS A 285 7.49 17.30 -25.96
CA CYS A 285 8.29 17.46 -24.74
C CYS A 285 9.01 16.15 -24.37
N GLU A 286 10.07 16.28 -23.56
CA GLU A 286 10.63 15.17 -22.78
C GLU A 286 10.24 15.37 -21.31
N GLU A 287 9.55 14.39 -20.74
CA GLU A 287 9.18 14.37 -19.33
C GLU A 287 10.31 13.88 -18.43
N THR A 288 10.24 14.25 -17.15
CA THR A 288 11.24 13.82 -16.16
C THR A 288 11.14 12.32 -15.82
N ALA A 289 9.99 11.70 -16.12
CA ALA A 289 9.68 10.34 -15.73
C ALA A 289 8.76 9.64 -16.76
N PRO A 290 8.72 8.29 -16.78
CA PRO A 290 7.87 7.54 -17.69
C PRO A 290 6.40 7.97 -17.66
N ILE A 291 5.81 8.15 -18.84
CA ILE A 291 4.45 8.65 -19.04
C ILE A 291 3.44 7.52 -18.87
N LEU A 292 2.42 7.74 -18.05
CA LEU A 292 1.38 6.76 -17.74
C LEU A 292 0.05 7.07 -18.44
N LYS A 293 -0.33 8.34 -18.53
CA LYS A 293 -1.57 8.77 -19.20
C LYS A 293 -1.45 10.18 -19.73
N LEU A 294 -2.23 10.47 -20.76
CA LEU A 294 -2.35 11.78 -21.39
C LEU A 294 -3.83 12.21 -21.36
N CYS A 295 -4.10 13.50 -21.25
CA CYS A 295 -5.45 14.07 -21.37
C CYS A 295 -5.40 15.43 -22.08
N PHE A 296 -6.29 15.72 -23.02
CA PHE A 296 -6.33 17.04 -23.67
C PHE A 296 -6.74 18.15 -22.69
N THR A 297 -6.31 19.37 -22.97
CA THR A 297 -6.91 20.59 -22.40
C THR A 297 -8.29 20.86 -23.01
N ALA A 298 -9.09 21.73 -22.38
CA ALA A 298 -10.46 22.02 -22.82
C ALA A 298 -10.51 22.61 -24.24
N ASP A 299 -9.49 23.37 -24.63
CA ASP A 299 -9.31 23.96 -25.95
C ASP A 299 -8.59 23.05 -26.96
N GLN A 300 -8.17 21.84 -26.54
CA GLN A 300 -7.36 20.90 -27.32
C GLN A 300 -6.04 21.48 -27.87
N GLN A 301 -5.57 22.61 -27.34
CA GLN A 301 -4.29 23.22 -27.71
C GLN A 301 -3.12 22.75 -26.83
N GLY A 302 -3.41 21.94 -25.81
CA GLY A 302 -2.43 21.40 -24.90
C GLY A 302 -2.78 19.98 -24.45
N VAL A 303 -1.83 19.38 -23.76
CA VAL A 303 -1.95 18.05 -23.18
C VAL A 303 -1.46 18.05 -21.74
N TRP A 304 -2.32 17.56 -20.85
CA TRP A 304 -1.97 17.18 -19.49
C TRP A 304 -1.31 15.80 -19.51
N VAL A 305 -0.18 15.70 -18.82
CA VAL A 305 0.67 14.51 -18.79
C VAL A 305 0.80 14.02 -17.36
N ALA A 306 0.40 12.78 -17.14
CA ALA A 306 0.59 12.06 -15.88
C ALA A 306 1.73 11.06 -16.04
N THR A 307 2.64 11.06 -15.06
CA THR A 307 3.85 10.25 -15.09
C THR A 307 3.94 9.35 -13.85
N SER A 308 5.01 8.55 -13.78
CA SER A 308 5.33 7.78 -12.56
C SER A 308 5.74 8.66 -11.37
N HIS A 309 5.99 9.95 -11.58
CA HIS A 309 6.14 10.95 -10.51
C HIS A 309 4.79 11.54 -10.11
N SER A 310 4.73 12.17 -8.94
CA SER A 310 3.51 12.76 -8.38
C SER A 310 3.09 14.08 -9.04
N ASP A 311 3.98 14.73 -9.79
CA ASP A 311 3.68 15.95 -10.54
C ASP A 311 2.79 15.67 -11.76
N ILE A 312 1.91 16.62 -12.08
CA ILE A 312 1.12 16.61 -13.32
C ILE A 312 1.43 17.89 -14.09
N ARG A 313 1.89 17.75 -15.34
CA ARG A 313 2.32 18.89 -16.17
C ARG A 313 1.40 19.06 -17.37
N CYS A 314 1.19 20.31 -17.77
CA CYS A 314 0.47 20.65 -18.98
C CYS A 314 1.47 21.20 -20.01
N TRP A 315 1.41 20.70 -21.23
CA TRP A 315 2.28 21.11 -22.32
C TRP A 315 1.45 21.67 -23.47
N LYS A 316 1.95 22.73 -24.12
CA LYS A 316 1.31 23.30 -25.30
C LYS A 316 1.63 22.43 -26.52
N LEU A 317 0.62 22.11 -27.31
CA LEU A 317 0.76 21.34 -28.53
C LEU A 317 1.17 22.25 -29.71
N PRO A 318 1.95 21.73 -30.66
CA PRO A 318 2.24 22.44 -31.89
C PRO A 318 0.97 22.56 -32.77
N PRO A 319 0.86 23.60 -33.61
CA PRO A 319 -0.22 23.69 -34.60
C PRO A 319 -0.17 22.47 -35.53
N LEU A 320 -1.30 21.78 -35.75
CA LEU A 320 -1.34 20.54 -36.54
C LEU A 320 -0.78 20.70 -37.97
N ASN A 321 -0.91 21.89 -38.57
CA ASN A 321 -0.40 22.18 -39.92
C ASN A 321 1.13 22.31 -40.00
N SER A 322 1.82 22.46 -38.86
CA SER A 322 3.27 22.70 -38.79
C SER A 322 4.13 21.43 -38.86
N LEU A 323 3.51 20.26 -38.79
CA LEU A 323 4.17 18.95 -38.87
C LEU A 323 4.88 18.69 -40.22
N ASN A 324 4.57 19.47 -41.26
CA ASN A 324 5.14 19.36 -42.61
C ASN A 324 6.40 20.22 -42.84
N SER A 325 6.97 20.85 -41.82
CA SER A 325 8.15 21.72 -41.99
C SER A 325 9.46 20.91 -42.11
N ASP A 326 10.20 21.10 -43.21
CA ASP A 326 11.49 20.44 -43.49
C ASP A 326 12.54 20.59 -42.37
N MET A 327 12.40 21.58 -41.47
CA MET A 327 13.26 21.74 -40.29
C MET A 327 13.24 20.54 -39.33
N TYR A 328 12.14 19.79 -39.25
CA TYR A 328 12.00 18.65 -38.34
C TYR A 328 12.19 17.30 -39.04
N ASN A 329 12.14 17.28 -40.39
CA ASN A 329 12.39 16.09 -41.21
C ASN A 329 13.88 15.76 -41.37
N GLN A 330 14.79 16.72 -41.11
CA GLN A 330 16.24 16.50 -41.10
C GLN A 330 16.78 16.45 -39.67
N ASN A 331 16.59 15.31 -38.98
CA ASN A 331 17.61 14.63 -38.15
C ASN A 331 16.95 13.57 -37.26
N ASN A 332 17.22 12.30 -37.61
CA ASN A 332 16.97 11.10 -36.82
C ASN A 332 17.20 11.31 -35.32
N TYR A 333 16.17 11.07 -34.50
CA TYR A 333 16.23 10.83 -33.05
C TYR A 333 17.04 11.84 -32.21
N ASN A 334 17.26 13.07 -32.69
CA ASN A 334 18.01 14.05 -31.94
C ASN A 334 17.06 14.73 -30.94
N THR A 335 17.13 14.33 -29.67
CA THR A 335 16.31 14.86 -28.55
C THR A 335 16.52 16.36 -28.29
N ASN A 336 17.41 17.02 -29.03
CA ASN A 336 17.63 18.46 -28.96
C ASN A 336 16.56 19.30 -29.67
N ASN A 337 15.68 18.70 -30.49
CA ASN A 337 14.63 19.41 -31.22
C ASN A 337 13.23 19.22 -30.60
N VAL A 338 13.11 19.52 -29.31
CA VAL A 338 11.82 19.46 -28.59
C VAL A 338 11.03 20.76 -28.80
N TYR A 339 9.72 20.66 -29.03
CA TYR A 339 8.85 21.83 -29.23
C TYR A 339 8.70 22.72 -27.99
N GLN A 340 8.62 22.14 -26.78
CA GLN A 340 8.53 22.87 -25.51
C GLN A 340 9.57 22.36 -24.50
N THR A 341 10.35 23.28 -23.91
CA THR A 341 11.30 22.97 -22.84
C THR A 341 10.73 23.20 -21.44
N GLN A 342 9.63 23.94 -21.32
CA GLN A 342 8.95 24.21 -20.05
C GLN A 342 7.44 23.97 -20.14
N PRO A 343 6.82 23.44 -19.08
CA PRO A 343 5.39 23.19 -19.07
C PRO A 343 4.61 24.51 -18.94
N LEU A 344 3.44 24.58 -19.59
CA LEU A 344 2.50 25.68 -19.47
C LEU A 344 1.95 25.80 -18.05
N HIS A 345 1.65 24.65 -17.43
CA HIS A 345 1.14 24.55 -16.07
C HIS A 345 1.78 23.35 -15.35
N ASN A 346 1.98 23.48 -14.04
CA ASN A 346 2.51 22.41 -13.20
C ASN A 346 1.66 22.27 -11.93
N ILE A 347 1.09 21.09 -11.71
CA ILE A 347 0.45 20.71 -10.45
C ILE A 347 1.51 19.94 -9.66
N VAL A 348 1.97 20.57 -8.57
CA VAL A 348 3.08 20.05 -7.76
C VAL A 348 2.63 18.85 -6.94
N GLY A 349 3.38 17.76 -7.07
CA GLY A 349 3.24 16.53 -6.31
C GLY A 349 3.77 16.64 -4.88
N GLY A 350 3.35 15.70 -4.05
CA GLY A 350 3.88 15.47 -2.72
C GLY A 350 5.11 14.57 -2.76
N LYS A 351 5.81 14.51 -1.62
CA LYS A 351 7.00 13.69 -1.43
C LYS A 351 6.59 12.26 -1.05
N ALA A 352 7.00 11.30 -1.86
CA ALA A 352 6.67 9.89 -1.66
C ALA A 352 7.75 9.21 -0.81
N ILE A 353 7.36 8.41 0.17
CA ILE A 353 8.32 7.57 0.91
C ILE A 353 8.81 6.45 -0.03
N LYS A 354 10.13 6.30 -0.18
CA LYS A 354 10.76 5.30 -1.06
C LYS A 354 11.52 4.23 -0.31
N HIS A 355 12.09 4.58 0.84
CA HIS A 355 12.81 3.63 1.69
C HIS A 355 12.32 3.74 3.13
N TYR A 356 12.37 2.60 3.83
CA TYR A 356 12.09 2.53 5.25
C TYR A 356 13.00 1.50 5.92
N THR A 357 13.21 1.67 7.22
CA THR A 357 13.86 0.68 8.07
C THR A 357 13.17 0.68 9.42
N VAL A 358 12.67 -0.50 9.81
CA VAL A 358 12.09 -0.73 11.13
C VAL A 358 13.24 -0.88 12.12
N LEU A 359 13.28 -0.06 13.16
CA LEU A 359 14.31 -0.14 14.19
C LEU A 359 14.13 -1.42 15.04
N ASN A 360 15.18 -1.77 15.78
CA ASN A 360 15.26 -3.01 16.56
C ASN A 360 14.20 -3.11 17.68
N ASP A 361 13.68 -1.98 18.14
CA ASP A 361 12.59 -1.91 19.10
C ASP A 361 11.23 -2.32 18.54
N LYS A 362 11.13 -2.52 17.22
CA LYS A 362 9.88 -2.81 16.49
C LYS A 362 8.77 -1.83 16.86
N ARG A 363 9.10 -0.56 17.03
CA ARG A 363 8.14 0.52 17.27
C ARG A 363 8.41 1.71 16.38
N HIS A 364 9.68 2.06 16.20
CA HIS A 364 10.04 3.21 15.40
C HIS A 364 10.43 2.80 13.99
N ILE A 365 10.05 3.63 13.02
CA ILE A 365 10.45 3.49 11.61
C ILE A 365 11.19 4.74 11.19
N LEU A 366 12.38 4.56 10.64
CA LEU A 366 13.08 5.60 9.91
C LEU A 366 12.72 5.48 8.43
N THR A 367 12.44 6.59 7.77
CA THR A 367 12.06 6.63 6.36
C THR A 367 12.90 7.62 5.57
N LYS A 368 12.99 7.42 4.26
CA LYS A 368 13.58 8.36 3.31
C LYS A 368 12.64 8.57 2.12
N ASP A 369 12.36 9.83 1.81
CA ASP A 369 11.45 10.21 0.72
C ASP A 369 12.17 10.50 -0.61
N THR A 370 11.41 10.83 -1.66
CA THR A 370 11.91 11.19 -3.00
C THR A 370 12.82 12.42 -3.03
N THR A 371 12.79 13.26 -1.99
CA THR A 371 13.65 14.45 -1.84
C THR A 371 14.81 14.21 -0.89
N ASN A 372 15.12 12.95 -0.55
CA ASN A 372 16.13 12.53 0.43
C ASN A 372 15.87 13.01 1.86
N ASN A 373 14.68 13.51 2.19
CA ASN A 373 14.36 13.86 3.56
C ASN A 373 14.15 12.60 4.39
N VAL A 374 14.74 12.61 5.59
CA VAL A 374 14.65 11.52 6.56
C VAL A 374 13.67 11.91 7.67
N VAL A 375 12.75 10.99 7.98
CA VAL A 375 11.71 11.21 8.99
C VAL A 375 11.57 9.98 9.88
N LEU A 376 11.42 10.21 11.18
CA LEU A 376 11.17 9.20 12.20
C LEU A 376 9.68 9.14 12.54
N TYR A 377 9.13 7.93 12.56
CA TYR A 377 7.73 7.65 12.89
C TYR A 377 7.62 6.71 14.09
N ASP A 378 6.56 6.87 14.88
CA ASP A 378 6.13 5.94 15.93
C ASP A 378 4.93 5.15 15.42
N VAL A 379 5.13 3.86 15.18
CA VAL A 379 4.09 2.95 14.66
C VAL A 379 3.00 2.73 15.70
N LEU A 380 3.37 2.68 16.98
CA LEU A 380 2.43 2.41 18.07
C LEU A 380 1.45 3.57 18.24
N LYS A 381 1.91 4.82 18.07
CA LYS A 381 1.07 6.03 18.14
C LYS A 381 0.52 6.48 16.78
N ALA A 382 0.85 5.76 15.70
CA ALA A 382 0.49 6.09 14.33
C ALA A 382 0.80 7.56 13.95
N SER A 383 1.96 8.08 14.35
CA SER A 383 2.30 9.50 14.18
C SER A 383 3.77 9.76 13.83
N LYS A 384 4.02 10.92 13.24
CA LYS A 384 5.38 11.43 12.97
C LYS A 384 5.99 11.93 14.27
N VAL A 385 7.22 11.51 14.57
CA VAL A 385 7.95 11.90 15.78
C VAL A 385 8.86 13.08 15.50
N GLU A 386 9.74 12.95 14.52
CA GLU A 386 10.80 13.91 14.24
C GLU A 386 11.08 13.97 12.73
N GLU A 387 11.26 15.17 12.19
CA GLU A 387 11.65 15.42 10.81
C GLU A 387 13.10 15.89 10.81
N LEU A 388 14.00 15.01 10.36
CA LEU A 388 15.45 15.23 10.44
C LEU A 388 15.98 16.03 9.24
N GLY A 389 15.19 16.13 8.17
CA GLY A 389 15.59 16.79 6.92
C GLY A 389 16.53 15.94 6.09
N GLU A 390 17.35 16.58 5.25
CA GLU A 390 18.32 15.90 4.38
C GLU A 390 19.58 15.54 5.17
N VAL A 391 19.53 14.41 5.88
CA VAL A 391 20.65 13.82 6.64
C VAL A 391 21.07 12.49 6.03
N ASP A 392 22.29 12.03 6.36
CA ASP A 392 22.75 10.70 5.94
C ASP A 392 21.91 9.61 6.62
N TYR A 393 21.25 8.80 5.79
CA TYR A 393 20.32 7.78 6.24
C TYR A 393 21.01 6.63 6.98
N GLU A 394 22.21 6.23 6.55
CA GLU A 394 22.92 5.10 7.15
C GLU A 394 23.60 5.48 8.46
N GLU A 395 24.14 6.70 8.55
CA GLU A 395 24.70 7.24 9.79
C GLU A 395 23.63 7.37 10.87
N GLU A 396 22.45 7.86 10.52
CA GLU A 396 21.35 8.00 11.48
C GLU A 396 20.84 6.63 11.96
N LEU A 397 20.84 5.60 11.10
CA LEU A 397 20.54 4.23 11.50
C LEU A 397 21.58 3.69 12.50
N LYS A 398 22.88 3.93 12.26
CA LYS A 398 23.94 3.52 13.19
C LYS A 398 23.82 4.23 14.53
N LYS A 399 23.55 5.53 14.52
CA LYS A 399 23.35 6.35 15.72
C LYS A 399 22.16 5.89 16.57
N ARG A 400 21.10 5.39 15.94
CA ARG A 400 19.88 4.90 16.61
C ARG A 400 19.88 3.40 16.85
N PHE A 401 20.97 2.70 16.55
CA PHE A 401 21.09 1.28 16.82
C PHE A 401 21.01 1.02 18.33
N LYS A 402 20.08 0.14 18.72
CA LYS A 402 19.96 -0.39 20.08
C LYS A 402 20.09 -1.90 20.04
N MET A 403 20.90 -2.47 20.93
CA MET A 403 21.08 -3.92 21.04
C MET A 403 19.92 -4.54 21.83
N VAL A 404 18.72 -4.49 21.24
CA VAL A 404 17.47 -5.06 21.78
C VAL A 404 16.83 -5.86 20.68
N TYR A 405 16.19 -6.98 20.99
CA TYR A 405 15.44 -7.77 20.03
C TYR A 405 13.97 -7.84 20.44
N VAL A 406 13.09 -7.24 19.64
CA VAL A 406 11.64 -7.42 19.75
C VAL A 406 11.14 -8.26 18.56
N PRO A 407 10.30 -9.29 18.77
CA PRO A 407 9.69 -10.05 17.68
C PRO A 407 8.92 -9.15 16.70
N ASN A 408 8.92 -9.52 15.42
CA ASN A 408 8.18 -8.75 14.42
C ASN A 408 6.66 -8.98 14.59
N TRP A 409 5.90 -7.89 14.64
CA TRP A 409 4.45 -7.94 14.89
C TRP A 409 3.61 -7.17 13.86
N PHE A 410 4.25 -6.52 12.90
CA PHE A 410 3.59 -5.84 11.78
C PHE A 410 4.44 -5.92 10.52
N ASN A 411 3.81 -5.63 9.39
CA ASN A 411 4.48 -5.43 8.11
C ASN A 411 4.22 -4.02 7.59
N VAL A 412 5.17 -3.50 6.82
CA VAL A 412 5.11 -2.14 6.26
C VAL A 412 5.01 -2.27 4.75
N ASP A 413 4.13 -1.46 4.15
CA ASP A 413 3.97 -1.33 2.72
C ASP A 413 4.05 0.15 2.33
N LEU A 414 4.75 0.42 1.22
CA LEU A 414 4.97 1.74 0.64
C LEU A 414 4.28 1.91 -0.72
N LYS A 415 3.39 0.99 -1.14
CA LYS A 415 2.74 1.06 -2.45
C LYS A 415 2.07 2.41 -2.73
N THR A 416 1.48 3.05 -1.71
CA THR A 416 0.80 4.34 -1.84
C THR A 416 1.74 5.54 -1.76
N GLY A 417 3.03 5.31 -1.48
CA GLY A 417 3.99 6.37 -1.14
C GLY A 417 3.82 6.94 0.28
N MET A 418 2.90 6.37 1.06
CA MET A 418 2.69 6.64 2.49
C MET A 418 2.97 5.36 3.29
N LEU A 419 3.26 5.50 4.59
CA LEU A 419 3.45 4.35 5.47
C LEU A 419 2.11 3.65 5.72
N THR A 420 1.94 2.48 5.13
CA THR A 420 0.80 1.58 5.41
C THR A 420 1.30 0.44 6.28
N ILE A 421 0.67 0.26 7.44
CA ILE A 421 1.04 -0.78 8.41
C ILE A 421 -0.02 -1.87 8.35
N HIS A 422 0.41 -3.13 8.24
CA HIS A 422 -0.43 -4.31 8.19
C HIS A 422 -0.22 -5.17 9.44
N LEU A 423 -1.31 -5.49 10.12
CA LEU A 423 -1.39 -6.32 11.32
C LEU A 423 -2.13 -7.62 10.99
N GLY A 424 -1.63 -8.74 11.49
CA GLY A 424 -2.35 -10.01 11.41
C GLY A 424 -2.36 -10.68 10.03
N GLN A 425 -1.26 -10.59 9.25
CA GLN A 425 -1.09 -11.49 8.10
C GLN A 425 -1.08 -12.95 8.57
N ASP A 426 -0.45 -13.19 9.72
CA ASP A 426 -0.78 -14.29 10.61
C ASP A 426 -1.27 -13.75 11.95
N GLU A 427 -2.35 -14.32 12.48
CA GLU A 427 -3.03 -13.83 13.70
C GLU A 427 -2.08 -13.89 14.92
N THR A 428 -1.19 -14.89 14.94
CA THR A 428 -0.21 -15.08 16.01
C THR A 428 0.90 -14.04 16.02
N ASP A 429 1.26 -13.51 14.85
CA ASP A 429 2.41 -12.61 14.73
C ASP A 429 2.10 -11.24 15.31
N CYS A 430 0.85 -10.77 15.17
CA CYS A 430 0.38 -9.50 15.73
C CYS A 430 0.63 -9.39 17.24
N PHE A 431 0.58 -10.51 17.95
CA PHE A 431 0.71 -10.55 19.41
C PHE A 431 2.06 -11.07 19.89
N SER A 432 3.08 -11.11 19.03
CA SER A 432 4.40 -11.63 19.39
C SER A 432 5.24 -10.65 20.24
N ALA A 433 4.98 -9.34 20.15
CA ALA A 433 5.80 -8.30 20.77
C ALA A 433 5.35 -7.94 22.21
N TRP A 434 5.86 -8.70 23.18
CA TRP A 434 5.77 -8.38 24.61
C TRP A 434 6.95 -7.54 25.07
N VAL A 435 6.70 -6.39 25.70
CA VAL A 435 7.74 -5.44 26.14
C VAL A 435 7.39 -4.88 27.51
N SER A 436 8.40 -4.44 28.27
CA SER A 436 8.21 -3.63 29.48
C SER A 436 7.54 -2.29 29.12
N ALA A 437 6.51 -1.88 29.87
CA ALA A 437 5.91 -0.56 29.73
C ALA A 437 6.92 0.57 30.01
N LYS A 438 7.86 0.34 30.93
CA LYS A 438 8.95 1.27 31.26
C LYS A 438 9.96 1.39 30.12
N GLU A 439 10.42 0.28 29.54
CA GLU A 439 11.34 0.28 28.38
C GLU A 439 10.69 0.90 27.14
N ALA A 440 9.38 0.71 26.98
CA ALA A 440 8.60 1.35 25.93
C ALA A 440 8.30 2.84 26.23
N GLY A 441 8.65 3.38 27.40
CA GLY A 441 8.34 4.77 27.75
C GLY A 441 6.83 5.07 27.82
N LEU A 442 6.03 4.09 28.26
CA LEU A 442 4.57 4.21 28.42
C LEU A 442 4.17 4.56 29.86
N THR A 443 4.94 4.15 30.88
CA THR A 443 4.68 4.46 32.30
C THR A 443 5.96 4.61 33.12
N THR A 444 5.85 5.26 34.28
CA THR A 444 6.96 5.49 35.22
C THR A 444 6.82 4.80 36.57
N GLU A 445 5.62 4.36 36.97
CA GLU A 445 5.34 3.91 38.34
C GLU A 445 5.50 2.39 38.57
N ASN A 446 5.00 1.55 37.65
CA ASN A 446 5.09 0.08 37.74
C ASN A 446 5.51 -0.55 36.41
N ASP A 447 6.51 -1.44 36.42
CA ASP A 447 6.94 -2.19 35.23
C ASP A 447 5.98 -3.36 34.91
N GLN A 448 4.86 -3.03 34.28
CA GLN A 448 3.96 -4.03 33.70
C GLN A 448 4.44 -4.45 32.31
N LYS A 449 4.26 -5.73 31.98
CA LYS A 449 4.49 -6.22 30.61
C LYS A 449 3.26 -5.96 29.75
N VAL A 450 3.47 -5.33 28.60
CA VAL A 450 2.44 -4.95 27.63
C VAL A 450 2.71 -5.59 26.28
N ASN A 451 1.65 -5.73 25.48
CA ASN A 451 1.74 -6.26 24.13
C ASN A 451 1.44 -5.17 23.10
N PHE A 452 2.40 -4.85 22.21
CA PHE A 452 2.23 -3.73 21.27
C PHE A 452 1.04 -3.90 20.34
N GLY A 453 0.82 -5.10 19.78
CA GLY A 453 -0.31 -5.34 18.89
C GLY A 453 -1.66 -5.19 19.60
N ALA A 454 -1.77 -5.69 20.83
CA ALA A 454 -2.98 -5.53 21.63
C ALA A 454 -3.30 -4.05 21.91
N LEU A 455 -2.30 -3.29 22.40
CA LEU A 455 -2.47 -1.87 22.68
C LEU A 455 -2.87 -1.09 21.42
N LEU A 456 -2.21 -1.36 20.28
CA LEU A 456 -2.54 -0.67 19.04
C LEU A 456 -3.95 -0.96 18.55
N LEU A 457 -4.41 -2.21 18.58
CA LEU A 457 -5.77 -2.57 18.18
C LEU A 457 -6.82 -1.91 19.07
N GLN A 458 -6.56 -1.83 20.38
CA GLN A 458 -7.43 -1.13 21.34
C GLN A 458 -7.53 0.37 21.04
N ALA A 459 -6.44 1.01 20.61
CA ALA A 459 -6.44 2.41 20.20
C ALA A 459 -7.12 2.64 18.84
N LEU A 460 -6.86 1.78 17.84
CA LEU A 460 -7.48 1.88 16.51
C LEU A 460 -9.00 1.72 16.57
N LEU A 461 -9.51 0.92 17.51
CA LEU A 461 -10.94 0.70 17.71
C LEU A 461 -11.50 1.48 18.91
N GLU A 462 -10.79 2.49 19.43
CA GLU A 462 -11.17 3.25 20.64
C GLU A 462 -12.59 3.80 20.59
N HIS A 463 -13.03 4.30 19.43
CA HIS A 463 -14.37 4.91 19.26
C HIS A 463 -15.47 3.92 18.90
N TRP A 464 -15.16 2.63 18.71
CA TRP A 464 -16.18 1.64 18.37
C TRP A 464 -17.05 1.31 19.59
N ASN A 465 -18.33 1.64 19.50
CA ASN A 465 -19.36 1.37 20.50
C ASN A 465 -19.84 -0.09 20.46
N HIS A 466 -18.95 -1.05 20.75
CA HIS A 466 -19.31 -2.47 20.77
C HIS A 466 -20.11 -2.85 22.03
N PRO A 467 -21.17 -3.68 21.94
CA PRO A 467 -22.00 -4.07 23.09
C PRO A 467 -21.22 -4.73 24.24
N ASN A 468 -20.24 -5.57 23.91
CA ASN A 468 -19.42 -6.29 24.91
C ASN A 468 -18.30 -5.44 25.54
N ARG A 469 -18.19 -4.16 25.21
CA ARG A 469 -17.09 -3.30 25.66
C ARG A 469 -17.34 -2.72 27.06
N VAL A 470 -17.51 -3.59 28.03
CA VAL A 470 -17.78 -3.26 29.44
C VAL A 470 -16.81 -4.00 30.35
N ASN A 471 -16.40 -3.37 31.44
CA ASN A 471 -15.64 -4.04 32.49
C ASN A 471 -16.56 -4.92 33.36
N GLU A 472 -15.97 -5.67 34.30
CA GLU A 472 -16.71 -6.51 35.26
C GLU A 472 -17.76 -5.74 36.08
N ALA A 473 -17.61 -4.41 36.21
CA ALA A 473 -18.55 -3.52 36.88
C ALA A 473 -19.61 -2.89 35.94
N GLY A 474 -19.65 -3.29 34.67
CA GLY A 474 -20.59 -2.77 33.66
C GLY A 474 -20.27 -1.38 33.11
N GLN A 475 -19.12 -0.80 33.45
CA GLN A 475 -18.65 0.49 32.92
C GLN A 475 -17.92 0.30 31.59
N LYS A 476 -18.11 1.23 30.65
CA LYS A 476 -17.42 1.19 29.36
C LYS A 476 -15.91 1.37 29.52
N VAL A 477 -15.13 0.45 28.94
CA VAL A 477 -13.67 0.57 28.86
C VAL A 477 -13.31 1.22 27.52
N ILE A 478 -12.59 2.33 27.56
CA ILE A 478 -12.23 3.10 26.35
C ILE A 478 -10.71 3.03 26.16
N GLY A 479 -10.29 2.66 24.95
CA GLY A 479 -8.88 2.67 24.56
C GLY A 479 -7.99 1.73 25.39
N ASN A 480 -6.71 2.07 25.49
CA ASN A 480 -5.68 1.25 26.11
C ASN A 480 -5.00 1.89 27.34
N ASN A 481 -5.54 2.98 27.89
CA ASN A 481 -5.00 3.80 28.99
C ASN A 481 -3.60 4.41 28.80
N PHE A 482 -2.85 4.06 27.76
CA PHE A 482 -1.48 4.56 27.54
C PHE A 482 -1.41 5.63 26.43
N PHE A 483 -2.10 5.43 25.32
CA PHE A 483 -2.08 6.34 24.18
C PHE A 483 -3.34 6.19 23.31
N SER A 484 -3.64 7.24 22.55
CA SER A 484 -4.61 7.23 21.47
C SER A 484 -3.92 7.41 20.12
N VAL A 485 -4.61 7.07 19.04
CA VAL A 485 -4.17 7.29 17.65
C VAL A 485 -4.93 8.49 17.05
N PRO A 486 -4.36 9.18 16.04
CA PRO A 486 -5.06 10.29 15.40
C PRO A 486 -6.41 9.86 14.80
N LEU A 487 -7.46 10.66 15.01
CA LEU A 487 -8.83 10.33 14.61
C LEU A 487 -8.99 10.15 13.09
N HIS A 488 -8.22 10.90 12.31
CA HIS A 488 -8.24 10.84 10.84
C HIS A 488 -7.50 9.62 10.26
N THR A 489 -6.87 8.80 11.10
CA THR A 489 -6.13 7.60 10.68
C THR A 489 -7.07 6.67 9.92
N PRO A 490 -6.81 6.36 8.64
CA PRO A 490 -7.62 5.40 7.91
C PRO A 490 -7.39 4.00 8.47
N LEU A 491 -8.48 3.33 8.87
CA LEU A 491 -8.51 1.94 9.31
C LEU A 491 -9.13 1.07 8.21
N ILE A 492 -8.47 -0.02 7.87
CA ILE A 492 -8.79 -0.88 6.72
C ILE A 492 -8.84 -2.34 7.16
N PHE A 493 -9.95 -3.01 6.89
CA PHE A 493 -10.11 -4.46 7.03
C PHE A 493 -10.07 -5.11 5.65
N SER A 494 -9.18 -6.08 5.45
CA SER A 494 -9.01 -6.74 4.15
C SER A 494 -8.68 -8.22 4.30
N GLU A 495 -9.01 -9.00 3.27
CA GLU A 495 -8.50 -10.37 3.15
C GLU A 495 -6.98 -10.33 2.86
N VAL A 496 -6.21 -11.30 3.33
CA VAL A 496 -4.75 -11.41 3.08
C VAL A 496 -4.39 -11.56 1.58
N GLY A 497 -5.38 -11.66 0.68
CA GLY A 497 -5.20 -11.62 -0.78
C GLY A 497 -5.51 -10.27 -1.45
N GLY A 498 -5.78 -9.20 -0.69
CA GLY A 498 -5.93 -7.83 -1.22
C GLY A 498 -7.36 -7.31 -1.35
N ARG A 499 -8.38 -8.17 -1.20
CA ARG A 499 -9.78 -7.71 -1.24
C ARG A 499 -10.11 -6.89 0.01
N THR A 500 -10.46 -5.63 -0.19
CA THR A 500 -10.90 -4.76 0.91
C THR A 500 -12.34 -5.07 1.31
N LEU A 501 -12.55 -5.34 2.59
CA LEU A 501 -13.87 -5.56 3.18
C LEU A 501 -14.49 -4.22 3.55
N TYR A 502 -13.78 -3.44 4.36
CA TYR A 502 -14.27 -2.17 4.88
C TYR A 502 -13.11 -1.19 5.16
N ARG A 503 -13.40 0.10 4.99
CA ARG A 503 -12.50 1.22 5.27
C ARG A 503 -13.30 2.31 5.96
N LEU A 504 -12.77 2.85 7.04
CA LEU A 504 -13.29 4.01 7.77
C LEU A 504 -12.14 4.82 8.37
N GLN A 505 -12.42 6.00 8.91
CA GLN A 505 -11.48 6.68 9.81
C GLN A 505 -11.72 6.23 11.25
N VAL A 506 -10.68 6.24 12.09
CA VAL A 506 -10.78 5.82 13.50
C VAL A 506 -11.85 6.64 14.25
N GLY A 507 -11.95 7.95 13.98
CA GLY A 507 -12.95 8.83 14.59
C GLY A 507 -14.40 8.50 14.23
N ASP A 508 -14.64 7.87 13.08
CA ASP A 508 -15.99 7.55 12.58
C ASP A 508 -16.55 6.25 13.17
N ALA A 509 -15.73 5.45 13.84
CA ALA A 509 -16.11 4.12 14.33
C ALA A 509 -17.29 4.11 15.34
N GLY A 510 -17.64 5.28 15.88
CA GLY A 510 -18.78 5.45 16.79
C GLY A 510 -20.14 5.61 16.10
N GLY A 511 -20.18 5.80 14.78
CA GLY A 511 -21.41 5.93 14.01
C GLY A 511 -22.25 4.65 13.97
N GLU A 512 -23.57 4.77 13.80
CA GLU A 512 -24.48 3.63 13.80
C GLU A 512 -24.25 2.72 12.57
N THR A 513 -24.04 3.31 11.40
CA THR A 513 -23.80 2.56 10.16
C THR A 513 -22.44 1.88 10.20
N GLU A 514 -21.42 2.63 10.63
CA GLU A 514 -20.04 2.18 10.79
C GLU A 514 -19.96 1.06 11.84
N GLY A 515 -20.61 1.24 12.99
CA GLY A 515 -20.64 0.26 14.07
C GLY A 515 -21.26 -1.07 13.64
N ASN A 516 -22.35 -1.05 12.87
CA ASN A 516 -22.97 -2.24 12.29
C ASN A 516 -22.05 -2.94 11.28
N LEU A 517 -21.39 -2.17 10.40
CA LEU A 517 -20.43 -2.74 9.46
C LEU A 517 -19.20 -3.34 10.15
N LEU A 518 -18.74 -2.74 11.25
CA LEU A 518 -17.65 -3.29 12.07
C LEU A 518 -18.04 -4.63 12.70
N LEU A 519 -19.29 -4.77 13.19
CA LEU A 519 -19.79 -6.05 13.73
C LEU A 519 -19.73 -7.19 12.69
N GLU A 520 -19.95 -6.87 11.41
CA GLU A 520 -19.90 -7.86 10.33
C GLU A 520 -18.47 -8.16 9.82
N THR A 521 -17.54 -7.20 9.96
CA THR A 521 -16.25 -7.22 9.25
C THR A 521 -15.03 -7.44 10.13
N VAL A 522 -15.07 -7.03 11.40
CA VAL A 522 -13.95 -7.20 12.33
C VAL A 522 -13.78 -8.70 12.66
N PRO A 523 -12.58 -9.28 12.49
CA PRO A 523 -12.35 -10.70 12.78
C PRO A 523 -12.32 -10.97 14.29
N SER A 524 -12.71 -12.18 14.69
CA SER A 524 -12.83 -12.56 16.11
C SER A 524 -11.55 -12.36 16.91
N TRP A 525 -10.38 -12.69 16.35
CA TRP A 525 -9.09 -12.50 17.03
C TRP A 525 -8.81 -11.04 17.43
N VAL A 526 -9.39 -10.07 16.69
CA VAL A 526 -9.32 -8.65 17.06
C VAL A 526 -10.34 -8.34 18.15
N VAL A 527 -11.57 -8.87 18.05
CA VAL A 527 -12.62 -8.66 19.08
C VAL A 527 -12.14 -9.17 20.43
N ASP A 528 -11.58 -10.38 20.49
CA ASP A 528 -11.09 -11.02 21.72
C ASP A 528 -10.11 -10.09 22.48
N VAL A 529 -9.20 -9.42 21.77
CA VAL A 529 -8.15 -8.60 22.38
C VAL A 529 -8.54 -7.12 22.52
N ALA A 530 -9.18 -6.55 21.50
CA ALA A 530 -9.50 -5.12 21.43
C ALA A 530 -10.80 -4.74 22.14
N ILE A 531 -11.70 -5.70 22.36
CA ILE A 531 -13.01 -5.47 22.98
C ILE A 531 -13.18 -6.29 24.26
N GLU A 532 -12.91 -7.59 24.21
CA GLU A 532 -13.06 -8.48 25.38
C GLU A 532 -11.85 -8.41 26.33
N MET A 533 -10.81 -7.66 25.97
CA MET A 533 -9.59 -7.45 26.76
C MET A 533 -8.87 -8.76 27.12
N ALA A 534 -9.03 -9.81 26.30
CA ALA A 534 -8.35 -11.09 26.51
C ALA A 534 -6.82 -10.91 26.37
N ALA A 535 -6.07 -11.36 27.37
CA ALA A 535 -4.62 -11.30 27.34
C ALA A 535 -4.05 -12.25 26.26
N PRO A 536 -3.21 -11.75 25.32
CA PRO A 536 -2.60 -12.62 24.33
C PRO A 536 -1.68 -13.67 24.95
N LYS A 537 -1.40 -14.73 24.20
CA LYS A 537 -0.51 -15.81 24.66
C LYS A 537 0.92 -15.32 24.82
N LEU A 538 1.56 -15.70 25.92
CA LEU A 538 2.98 -15.43 26.17
C LEU A 538 3.89 -16.37 25.36
N ASN A 539 4.96 -15.81 24.81
CA ASN A 539 5.98 -16.57 24.08
C ASN A 539 6.93 -17.23 25.07
N LYS A 540 7.10 -18.56 24.94
CA LYS A 540 8.00 -19.35 25.77
C LYS A 540 9.27 -19.72 25.00
N LEU A 541 10.40 -19.60 25.67
CA LEU A 541 11.72 -19.90 25.16
C LEU A 541 12.34 -21.06 25.95
N PRO A 542 12.55 -22.24 25.32
CA PRO A 542 13.33 -23.31 25.92
C PRO A 542 14.84 -23.01 25.84
N PHE A 543 15.57 -23.29 26.91
CA PHE A 543 17.03 -23.15 26.95
C PHE A 543 17.68 -24.16 27.92
N TYR A 544 18.98 -24.37 27.75
CA TYR A 544 19.80 -25.15 28.68
C TYR A 544 20.60 -24.25 29.59
N LEU A 545 20.80 -24.69 30.83
CA LEU A 545 21.64 -24.03 31.81
C LEU A 545 22.72 -25.01 32.29
N LEU A 546 23.99 -24.65 32.09
CA LEU A 546 25.15 -25.50 32.37
C LEU A 546 26.21 -24.78 33.21
N PRO A 547 26.99 -25.48 34.04
CA PRO A 547 28.14 -24.87 34.70
C PRO A 547 29.22 -24.51 33.67
N HIS A 548 29.85 -23.34 33.83
CA HIS A 548 30.99 -22.94 33.01
C HIS A 548 32.21 -23.85 33.29
N SER A 549 33.06 -24.03 32.28
CA SER A 549 34.25 -24.91 32.34
C SER A 549 35.24 -24.57 33.46
N THR A 550 35.15 -23.38 34.06
CA THR A 550 35.98 -22.94 35.20
C THR A 550 35.44 -23.33 36.57
N CYS A 551 34.18 -23.77 36.69
CA CYS A 551 33.52 -24.13 37.96
C CYS A 551 33.60 -25.64 38.31
N GLN A 552 34.54 -26.39 37.71
CA GLN A 552 34.52 -27.86 37.70
C GLN A 552 34.65 -28.52 39.08
N SER A 553 33.56 -29.14 39.55
CA SER A 553 33.60 -30.37 40.36
C SER A 553 33.30 -31.58 39.44
N LYS A 554 33.84 -32.78 39.74
CA LYS A 554 33.67 -33.98 38.88
C LYS A 554 32.22 -34.51 38.83
N GLN A 555 31.32 -34.07 39.73
CA GLN A 555 29.92 -34.51 39.78
C GLN A 555 28.96 -33.64 38.93
N ASP A 556 29.32 -32.40 38.61
CA ASP A 556 28.44 -31.46 37.90
C ASP A 556 28.42 -31.62 36.37
N ARG A 557 29.27 -32.49 35.81
CA ARG A 557 29.37 -32.71 34.35
C ARG A 557 28.12 -33.32 33.70
N GLN A 558 27.11 -33.76 34.47
CA GLN A 558 25.96 -34.51 33.94
C GLN A 558 24.58 -33.84 34.14
N LYS A 559 24.44 -32.78 34.95
CA LYS A 559 23.14 -32.09 35.09
C LYS A 559 22.94 -31.08 33.97
N LYS A 560 22.31 -31.53 32.89
CA LYS A 560 21.84 -30.68 31.80
C LYS A 560 20.40 -30.26 32.09
N ASP A 561 20.23 -29.14 32.78
CA ASP A 561 18.90 -28.65 33.14
C ASP A 561 18.26 -27.94 31.95
N ARG A 562 17.18 -28.52 31.43
CA ARG A 562 16.34 -27.91 30.39
C ARG A 562 15.29 -27.05 31.07
N LEU A 563 15.37 -25.75 30.87
CA LEU A 563 14.43 -24.77 31.41
C LEU A 563 13.58 -24.17 30.30
N VAL A 564 12.40 -23.69 30.67
CA VAL A 564 11.50 -22.95 29.77
C VAL A 564 11.02 -21.72 30.51
N ALA A 565 11.26 -20.54 29.96
CA ALA A 565 10.81 -19.27 30.53
C ALA A 565 10.13 -18.42 29.46
N ASN A 566 9.54 -17.28 29.84
CA ASN A 566 9.10 -16.30 28.87
C ASN A 566 10.31 -15.74 28.11
N ASP A 567 10.15 -15.44 26.83
CA ASP A 567 11.24 -14.96 25.97
C ASP A 567 11.84 -13.61 26.42
N PHE A 568 11.03 -12.74 27.01
CA PHE A 568 11.41 -11.44 27.58
C PHE A 568 11.97 -11.50 29.01
N ILE A 569 12.23 -12.69 29.57
CA ILE A 569 12.82 -12.78 30.91
C ILE A 569 14.26 -12.22 30.88
N GLN A 570 14.60 -11.41 31.89
CA GLN A 570 15.94 -10.83 32.03
C GLN A 570 16.95 -11.85 32.55
N CYS A 571 18.21 -11.71 32.12
CA CYS A 571 19.33 -12.53 32.58
C CYS A 571 19.47 -12.54 34.10
N ARG A 572 19.24 -11.40 34.77
CA ARG A 572 19.24 -11.31 36.24
C ARG A 572 18.36 -12.36 36.92
N LYS A 573 17.14 -12.60 36.40
CA LYS A 573 16.22 -13.61 36.98
C LYS A 573 16.72 -15.04 36.80
N VAL A 574 17.48 -15.29 35.73
CA VAL A 574 18.15 -16.58 35.54
C VAL A 574 19.32 -16.72 36.50
N ALA A 575 20.06 -15.64 36.78
CA ALA A 575 21.13 -15.65 37.77
C ALA A 575 20.58 -15.86 39.20
N GLU A 576 19.48 -15.21 39.55
CA GLU A 576 18.73 -15.45 40.80
C GLU A 576 18.36 -16.94 40.94
N HIS A 577 17.84 -17.55 39.87
CA HIS A 577 17.55 -18.99 39.85
C HIS A 577 18.78 -19.87 40.11
N VAL A 578 19.94 -19.52 39.55
CA VAL A 578 21.20 -20.23 39.82
C VAL A 578 21.60 -20.08 41.29
N VAL A 579 21.56 -18.87 41.84
CA VAL A 579 21.92 -18.60 43.24
C VAL A 579 21.02 -19.38 44.19
N GLU A 580 19.70 -19.31 44.00
CA GLU A 580 18.72 -19.92 44.90
C GLU A 580 18.68 -21.45 44.81
N LYS A 581 18.67 -22.01 43.59
CA LYS A 581 18.39 -23.43 43.39
C LYS A 581 19.59 -24.31 43.12
N ILE A 582 20.68 -23.73 42.61
CA ILE A 582 21.87 -24.48 42.19
C ILE A 582 23.01 -24.28 43.19
N VAL A 583 23.27 -23.03 43.61
CA VAL A 583 24.36 -22.69 44.54
C VAL A 583 23.91 -22.78 46.02
N GLY A 584 22.65 -22.44 46.31
CA GLY A 584 22.05 -22.40 47.66
C GLY A 584 21.72 -23.74 48.32
N GLY A 585 22.39 -24.83 47.95
CA GLY A 585 22.10 -26.19 48.44
C GLY A 585 23.11 -26.76 49.45
N GLY A 586 23.50 -25.99 50.48
CA GLY A 586 24.36 -26.46 51.57
C GLY A 586 23.72 -26.29 52.95
N ASP A 587 23.26 -27.41 53.51
CA ASP A 587 22.88 -27.68 54.92
C ASP A 587 21.86 -26.77 55.64
N VAL A 588 20.61 -27.23 55.70
CA VAL A 588 19.77 -27.03 56.91
C VAL A 588 19.15 -28.37 57.30
N ASN A 589 19.96 -29.19 57.98
CA ASN A 589 19.47 -30.25 58.86
C ASN A 589 20.23 -30.13 60.19
N GLY A 590 19.65 -29.42 61.16
CA GLY A 590 20.20 -29.37 62.51
C GLY A 590 19.81 -28.14 63.33
N THR A 591 18.77 -28.32 64.15
CA THR A 591 18.49 -27.63 65.45
C THR A 591 18.12 -26.15 65.50
N ASN A 592 16.94 -25.91 66.08
CA ASN A 592 16.48 -24.67 66.69
C ASN A 592 17.56 -23.97 67.55
N ALA A 593 17.87 -22.71 67.24
CA ALA A 593 17.98 -21.59 68.19
C ALA A 593 18.26 -20.29 67.41
N GLY A 594 17.48 -19.25 67.69
CA GLY A 594 17.39 -18.05 66.87
C GLY A 594 18.67 -17.22 66.71
N LYS A 595 18.70 -16.43 65.63
CA LYS A 595 19.57 -15.26 65.44
C LYS A 595 19.02 -14.37 64.32
N SER A 596 18.72 -13.13 64.71
CA SER A 596 18.87 -11.86 63.98
C SER A 596 18.76 -11.86 62.44
N GLU A 597 17.70 -11.21 61.96
CA GLU A 597 17.59 -10.64 60.62
C GLU A 597 18.66 -9.54 60.42
N GLU A 598 19.80 -9.91 59.84
CA GLU A 598 20.61 -9.00 59.03
C GLU A 598 20.75 -9.66 57.65
N SER A 599 19.79 -9.37 56.77
CA SER A 599 19.89 -9.72 55.36
C SER A 599 20.93 -8.82 54.70
N THR A 600 22.15 -9.33 54.53
CA THR A 600 23.08 -8.79 53.54
C THR A 600 22.39 -8.79 52.17
N ASN A 601 22.06 -7.60 51.66
CA ASN A 601 21.62 -7.35 50.29
C ASN A 601 22.77 -7.62 49.31
N ASP A 602 23.29 -8.83 49.26
CA ASP A 602 24.21 -9.24 48.20
C ASP A 602 23.37 -9.39 46.92
N SER A 603 23.63 -8.53 45.94
CA SER A 603 22.97 -8.65 44.65
C SER A 603 23.35 -10.01 44.02
N PRO A 604 22.41 -10.74 43.39
CA PRO A 604 22.71 -12.04 42.75
C PRO A 604 23.82 -11.93 41.68
N GLU A 605 24.02 -10.72 41.17
CA GLU A 605 25.03 -10.31 40.19
C GLU A 605 26.47 -10.37 40.76
N GLU A 606 26.64 -10.26 42.07
CA GLU A 606 27.95 -10.37 42.73
C GLU A 606 28.39 -11.83 42.95
N ARG A 607 27.44 -12.78 42.89
CA ARG A 607 27.68 -14.20 43.20
C ARG A 607 27.75 -15.09 41.97
N VAL A 608 27.07 -14.72 40.88
CA VAL A 608 26.97 -15.55 39.67
C VAL A 608 27.03 -14.68 38.42
N GLU A 609 27.91 -15.05 37.49
CA GLU A 609 27.91 -14.54 36.13
C GLU A 609 27.23 -15.52 35.18
N LEU A 610 26.41 -14.99 34.29
CA LEU A 610 25.87 -15.74 33.17
C LEU A 610 26.69 -15.46 31.91
N LEU A 611 26.97 -16.52 31.16
CA LEU A 611 27.74 -16.49 29.93
C LEU A 611 26.97 -17.17 28.79
N CYS A 612 27.13 -16.64 27.59
CA CYS A 612 26.67 -17.25 26.34
C CYS A 612 27.80 -17.16 25.32
N CYS A 613 28.19 -18.28 24.70
CA CYS A 613 29.35 -18.34 23.79
C CYS A 613 30.62 -17.68 24.40
N ASP A 614 30.91 -17.97 25.67
CA ASP A 614 32.03 -17.42 26.46
C ASP A 614 32.04 -15.89 26.66
N GLN A 615 30.94 -15.21 26.32
CA GLN A 615 30.74 -13.79 26.59
C GLN A 615 29.86 -13.61 27.84
N VAL A 616 30.30 -12.75 28.77
CA VAL A 616 29.52 -12.36 29.96
C VAL A 616 28.31 -11.53 29.54
N LEU A 617 27.14 -11.88 30.07
CA LEU A 617 25.86 -11.26 29.74
C LEU A 617 25.56 -10.08 30.67
N ASP A 618 25.00 -9.00 30.11
CA ASP A 618 24.41 -7.93 30.90
C ASP A 618 23.16 -8.45 31.63
N PRO A 619 23.06 -8.29 32.97
CA PRO A 619 21.90 -8.73 33.75
C PRO A 619 20.55 -8.17 33.27
N ASN A 620 20.55 -6.97 32.67
CA ASN A 620 19.35 -6.31 32.16
C ASN A 620 18.90 -6.83 30.79
N MET A 621 19.74 -7.59 30.09
CA MET A 621 19.44 -8.12 28.77
C MET A 621 18.38 -9.24 28.90
N ASP A 622 17.44 -9.28 27.95
CA ASP A 622 16.46 -10.35 27.89
C ASP A 622 16.98 -11.58 27.10
N LEU A 623 16.44 -12.76 27.41
CA LEU A 623 16.91 -14.00 26.79
C LEU A 623 16.74 -14.04 25.28
N ARG A 624 15.69 -13.41 24.73
CA ARG A 624 15.50 -13.29 23.29
C ARG A 624 16.57 -12.43 22.61
N THR A 625 17.04 -11.36 23.25
CA THR A 625 18.13 -10.53 22.72
C THR A 625 19.45 -11.27 22.79
N VAL A 626 19.71 -11.98 23.89
CA VAL A 626 20.89 -12.88 23.99
C VAL A 626 20.85 -13.95 22.90
N ARG A 627 19.70 -14.59 22.70
CA ARG A 627 19.52 -15.61 21.66
C ARG A 627 19.71 -15.04 20.25
N HIS A 628 19.27 -13.81 20.00
CA HIS A 628 19.34 -13.21 18.68
C HIS A 628 20.75 -12.69 18.33
N PHE A 629 21.42 -12.02 19.26
CA PHE A 629 22.69 -11.32 18.97
C PHE A 629 23.95 -12.08 19.42
N ILE A 630 23.87 -12.86 20.50
CA ILE A 630 25.05 -13.46 21.15
C ILE A 630 25.14 -14.95 20.81
N TRP A 631 24.02 -15.67 20.80
CA TRP A 631 24.00 -17.08 20.47
C TRP A 631 24.23 -17.30 18.97
N LYS A 632 25.40 -17.88 18.62
CA LYS A 632 25.83 -18.10 17.22
C LYS A 632 25.78 -19.57 16.78
N SER A 633 25.25 -20.46 17.62
CA SER A 633 25.26 -21.90 17.37
C SER A 633 23.92 -22.40 16.81
N ASN A 634 23.99 -23.40 15.94
CA ASN A 634 22.81 -24.10 15.40
C ASN A 634 22.21 -25.13 16.38
N VAL A 635 22.82 -25.28 17.56
CA VAL A 635 22.34 -26.16 18.63
C VAL A 635 21.27 -25.43 19.47
N GLU A 636 20.53 -26.15 20.30
CA GLU A 636 19.58 -25.58 21.26
C GLU A 636 20.24 -24.51 22.15
N PHE A 637 19.52 -23.41 22.36
CA PHE A 637 19.99 -22.22 23.09
C PHE A 637 20.50 -22.61 24.49
N THR A 638 21.76 -22.28 24.77
CA THR A 638 22.44 -22.72 26.00
C THR A 638 23.14 -21.55 26.69
N LEU A 639 22.91 -21.42 27.98
CA LEU A 639 23.57 -20.49 28.89
C LEU A 639 24.50 -21.26 29.82
N HIS A 640 25.63 -20.64 30.13
CA HIS A 640 26.55 -21.12 31.14
C HIS A 640 26.50 -20.20 32.36
N TYR A 641 26.66 -20.75 33.56
CA TYR A 641 26.82 -19.95 34.77
C TYR A 641 28.19 -20.19 35.39
N ARG A 642 28.79 -19.12 35.92
CA ARG A 642 30.05 -19.14 36.66
C ARG A 642 29.80 -18.56 38.05
N VAL A 643 30.10 -19.35 39.09
CA VAL A 643 30.05 -18.87 40.47
C VAL A 643 31.30 -18.05 40.73
N LEU A 644 31.12 -16.79 41.11
CA LEU A 644 32.19 -15.92 41.58
C LEU A 644 32.48 -16.30 43.04
N LYS A 645 33.71 -16.76 43.32
CA LYS A 645 34.14 -16.98 44.71
C LYS A 645 34.34 -15.62 45.37
N GLN A 646 33.67 -15.37 46.50
CA GLN A 646 34.15 -14.41 47.48
C GLN A 646 35.41 -14.95 48.15
#